data_AF-A0A973TTC4-F1
#
_entry.id   AF-A0A973TTC4-F1
#
_cell.length_a   1.000
_cell.length_b   1.000
_cell.length_c   1.000
_cell.angle_alpha   90.00
_cell.angle_beta   90.00
_cell.angle_gamma   90.00
#
_symmetry.space_group_name_H-M   'P 1'
#
loop_
_entity.id
_entity.type
_entity.pdbx_description
1 polymer ?
#
loop_
_entity_poly.entity_id
_entity_poly.type
_entity_poly.pdbx_seq_one_letter_code
_entity_poly.pdbx_strand_id
1 'polypeptide(L)'
;MEQHLESTTDPAERDKLLGRGWQQSTDRAWTTSGDADGFHVLVADASSGYAWRTAATLSEPGFDADQWVGNACVTGSGKRAVVVYAPRIFTNKDELAGRGGFSATVDLDTGAVTKLPVRSSLAYFNPGCGAGEAAVLTEEGDDLDRTRLTRLDAATATPAAPVEVEGQVTSAVPTAAGVVAAAGSTLVRVDEKGARSRLAATTGSPFMLRPDADGGVVFLERLGDRVRARRGLPGDPQAPVVTLATGGIKDLGVTSGRAGAVFLTGKADTVGALPRSVVKLDVSRDAEVSTEGRAAVEKSEYADPPGKDPAAARRAKIDLKVVGTGERVGFTVNPGEVVGAHAATGREPNPRFGKQAELSATADLTDPVDAERTCAIPRGDASAMATQPTPAQAEWAADRAVLGTLENTDGAQAMFPSKPLLGGEKVPPQILLGVMAQESNLWQAARFALPGVPANPLIGNYFGLDIYNSDGDDDWDIHWEKADCGYGITQVTDGMRLAGREGGHAPALPADQQRAIALDHKTNIARGLQILQEKWNQTRAAGMVVNNGSPRKIENWFFAVWAYNSGFNADKGDGSPWGLGWTNNPINPRYPANRLPFLEYTQTDAKYPNRWPYPEKIMGWAAQSIATPTGPGFAPAWWNSAGADGNLNRQNVKPPVDLFCKPQNDCYPGQQWVPDDPSVLPGPGDDPEPPGPCDHKNPATGKRDLKCWWHLPATWKPDCEQTCGVWNFTYDVEPSPGWGANYPPRCAQDTLPANALIIDDLPATPAALPAKWADPARRCARDWTSQGSFQLQFATPSAKIDFHQLGAGFDNHFYFGHTRQDDAAGTMGKVTGTWTLNRPLAGWARVLVHIPDHGAHTRQARYEVETGSGTKTRVVLQRTEANKWVSLGVMQFSGTPKVRLSTTTLDGLGTEDVAWDAVAFQPMAQKPANVVVALGDSYSSGEGAGGNAAYYRETNVYGDDEELRNACHRSPHTWSRQGKLARYAGNTIGQIADFYNDPTMDYQLLACSGARTHHVLPYKTVPADQPKPTDAWGVTGQSFYHEVPQMDRGFLDESTTLVTLSIGGNDARLTQIMKSCLTYLYDCPDEVLDEDGGVPLKDAQPALIRNKVMPSVATTIREIHKRAPNAKIVLMGYPKFVERGGICDVLFSGRTIDWFAEIGNVFTVAYTSMTIDLQAEGIPMVYADPYTAFNGKGACGSPARINEVVGTKTDSDPPLTGGGFISSESFHPTREGYQLYGEVFTAALRKLGL
;
A
#
# COMPACT_ATOMS: atom_id res chain seq x y z
N MET A 1 -28.11 -10.80 9.53
CA MET A 1 -27.56 -9.46 9.25
C MET A 1 -26.51 -9.24 10.32
N GLU A 2 -25.31 -9.75 10.12
CA GLU A 2 -24.21 -9.53 11.06
C GLU A 2 -23.77 -8.07 10.93
N GLN A 3 -23.90 -7.31 12.01
CA GLN A 3 -23.27 -5.99 12.13
C GLN A 3 -21.78 -6.26 12.35
N HIS A 4 -20.94 -5.78 11.44
CA HIS A 4 -19.49 -5.80 11.64
C HIS A 4 -19.10 -4.66 12.59
N LEU A 5 -18.26 -4.98 13.57
CA LEU A 5 -17.76 -4.01 14.55
C LEU A 5 -16.48 -3.34 14.04
N GLU A 6 -16.20 -2.12 14.51
CA GLU A 6 -14.89 -1.47 14.31
C GLU A 6 -13.83 -2.21 15.12
N SER A 7 -12.91 -2.90 14.43
CA SER A 7 -11.70 -3.63 14.87
C SER A 7 -11.70 -4.45 16.19
N THR A 8 -12.71 -4.40 17.06
CA THR A 8 -12.79 -5.04 18.38
C THR A 8 -14.21 -5.50 18.70
N THR A 9 -14.34 -6.46 19.62
CA THR A 9 -15.64 -6.94 20.09
C THR A 9 -16.31 -5.89 20.99
N ASP A 10 -17.61 -5.63 20.78
CA ASP A 10 -18.42 -4.71 21.57
C ASP A 10 -18.25 -5.03 23.07
N PRO A 11 -17.72 -4.08 23.88
CA PRO A 11 -17.53 -4.25 25.32
C PRO A 11 -18.75 -4.81 26.06
N ALA A 12 -19.97 -4.46 25.65
CA ALA A 12 -21.20 -4.93 26.28
C ALA A 12 -21.51 -6.42 26.01
N GLU A 13 -21.01 -6.97 24.91
CA GLU A 13 -21.32 -8.34 24.45
C GLU A 13 -20.16 -9.33 24.69
N ARG A 14 -18.98 -8.88 25.17
CA ARG A 14 -17.76 -9.71 25.29
C ARG A 14 -17.97 -11.00 26.09
N ASP A 15 -18.63 -10.94 27.25
CA ASP A 15 -18.85 -12.14 28.08
C ASP A 15 -19.73 -13.19 27.40
N LYS A 16 -20.66 -12.74 26.54
CA LYS A 16 -21.55 -13.61 25.76
C LYS A 16 -20.83 -14.19 24.55
N LEU A 17 -20.17 -13.34 23.76
CA LEU A 17 -19.51 -13.72 22.51
C LEU A 17 -18.23 -14.53 22.75
N LEU A 18 -17.39 -14.07 23.69
CA LEU A 18 -16.05 -14.63 23.96
C LEU A 18 -16.07 -15.67 25.10
N GLY A 19 -17.12 -15.68 25.91
CA GLY A 19 -17.24 -16.49 27.12
C GLY A 19 -16.57 -15.84 28.34
N ARG A 20 -17.02 -16.21 29.55
CA ARG A 20 -16.47 -15.66 30.80
C ARG A 20 -14.98 -16.01 30.97
N GLY A 21 -14.20 -15.03 31.44
CA GLY A 21 -12.76 -15.20 31.70
C GLY A 21 -11.86 -14.90 30.49
N TRP A 22 -12.41 -14.34 29.40
CA TRP A 22 -11.65 -13.92 28.21
C TRP A 22 -10.48 -12.97 28.56
N GLN A 23 -10.61 -12.14 29.59
CA GLN A 23 -9.59 -11.19 30.05
C GLN A 23 -8.28 -11.87 30.50
N GLN A 24 -8.36 -13.14 30.92
CA GLN A 24 -7.20 -13.92 31.38
C GLN A 24 -6.63 -14.83 30.29
N SER A 25 -7.26 -14.84 29.10
CA SER A 25 -6.84 -15.68 27.99
C SER A 25 -5.55 -15.14 27.37
N THR A 26 -4.61 -16.04 27.10
CA THR A 26 -3.38 -15.73 26.32
C THR A 26 -3.52 -16.15 24.86
N ASP A 27 -4.75 -16.45 24.42
CA ASP A 27 -5.06 -16.82 23.05
C ASP A 27 -4.95 -15.60 22.12
N ARG A 28 -4.35 -15.80 20.96
CA ARG A 28 -4.16 -14.79 19.93
C ARG A 28 -4.73 -15.29 18.61
N ALA A 29 -5.70 -14.58 18.07
CA ALA A 29 -6.12 -14.73 16.69
C ALA A 29 -5.12 -14.04 15.76
N TRP A 30 -4.94 -14.60 14.57
CA TRP A 30 -4.09 -14.02 13.54
C TRP A 30 -4.68 -14.31 12.16
N THR A 31 -4.41 -13.42 11.21
CA THR A 31 -4.68 -13.63 9.79
C THR A 31 -3.71 -12.78 8.98
N THR A 32 -3.87 -12.81 7.67
CA THR A 32 -3.17 -11.89 6.77
C THR A 32 -4.16 -11.19 5.85
N SER A 33 -3.74 -10.07 5.28
CA SER A 33 -4.34 -9.47 4.09
C SER A 33 -3.19 -9.02 3.18
N GLY A 34 -3.49 -8.64 1.95
CA GLY A 34 -2.47 -8.04 1.10
C GLY A 34 -3.11 -7.24 0.00
N ASP A 35 -2.47 -6.17 -0.43
CA ASP A 35 -2.94 -5.24 -1.46
C ASP A 35 -1.73 -4.60 -2.15
N ALA A 36 -1.88 -3.46 -2.83
CA ALA A 36 -0.78 -2.80 -3.52
C ALA A 36 0.27 -2.20 -2.57
N ASP A 37 -0.12 -1.85 -1.34
CA ASP A 37 0.73 -1.25 -0.31
C ASP A 37 1.64 -2.30 0.36
N GLY A 38 1.11 -3.48 0.66
CA GLY A 38 1.92 -4.57 1.22
C GLY A 38 1.18 -5.85 1.56
N PHE A 39 1.92 -6.83 2.07
CA PHE A 39 1.39 -8.03 2.70
C PHE A 39 1.31 -7.80 4.21
N HIS A 40 0.08 -7.75 4.73
CA HIS A 40 -0.18 -7.39 6.12
C HIS A 40 -0.37 -8.64 7.00
N VAL A 41 0.32 -8.67 8.14
CA VAL A 41 0.10 -9.65 9.21
C VAL A 41 -0.78 -8.99 10.27
N LEU A 42 -1.98 -9.52 10.47
CA LEU A 42 -2.97 -8.98 11.41
C LEU A 42 -3.09 -9.89 12.64
N VAL A 43 -3.17 -9.30 13.83
CA VAL A 43 -3.30 -10.05 15.10
C VAL A 43 -4.33 -9.42 16.03
N ALA A 44 -4.96 -10.24 16.86
CA ALA A 44 -5.88 -9.80 17.90
C ALA A 44 -5.80 -10.71 19.13
N ASP A 45 -5.63 -10.12 20.31
CA ASP A 45 -5.55 -10.86 21.57
C ASP A 45 -6.92 -11.06 22.19
N ALA A 46 -7.19 -12.27 22.69
CA ALA A 46 -8.46 -12.56 23.37
C ALA A 46 -8.67 -11.64 24.58
N SER A 47 -7.60 -11.34 25.34
CA SER A 47 -7.63 -10.48 26.53
C SER A 47 -7.92 -9.00 26.24
N SER A 48 -7.85 -8.55 24.99
CA SER A 48 -8.29 -7.22 24.56
C SER A 48 -9.72 -7.20 24.01
N GLY A 49 -10.39 -8.35 24.01
CA GLY A 49 -11.68 -8.54 23.33
C GLY A 49 -11.51 -8.74 21.82
N TYR A 50 -10.39 -9.33 21.39
CA TYR A 50 -9.97 -9.42 19.99
C TYR A 50 -9.96 -8.06 19.29
N ALA A 51 -9.31 -7.07 19.90
CA ALA A 51 -8.97 -5.83 19.20
C ALA A 51 -7.85 -6.11 18.18
N TRP A 52 -8.19 -6.04 16.90
CA TRP A 52 -7.30 -6.27 15.76
C TRP A 52 -6.35 -5.11 15.52
N ARG A 53 -5.11 -5.45 15.20
CA ARG A 53 -4.07 -4.53 14.75
C ARG A 53 -3.18 -5.18 13.69
N THR A 54 -2.51 -4.36 12.91
CA THR A 54 -1.43 -4.77 12.02
C THR A 54 -0.15 -4.99 12.82
N ALA A 55 0.31 -6.24 12.89
CA ALA A 55 1.64 -6.55 13.44
C ALA A 55 2.75 -6.07 12.50
N ALA A 56 2.61 -6.32 11.19
CA ALA A 56 3.59 -5.90 10.19
C ALA A 56 2.94 -5.71 8.82
N THR A 57 3.48 -4.77 8.03
CA THR A 57 3.23 -4.64 6.60
C THR A 57 4.53 -4.90 5.85
N LEU A 58 4.55 -5.96 5.03
CA LEU A 58 5.73 -6.42 4.31
C LEU A 58 5.62 -6.05 2.83
N SER A 59 6.57 -5.27 2.34
CA SER A 59 6.74 -4.99 0.92
C SER A 59 8.22 -4.74 0.62
N GLU A 60 8.60 -4.92 -0.63
CA GLU A 60 9.89 -4.47 -1.13
C GLU A 60 9.67 -3.24 -1.99
N PRO A 61 10.39 -2.13 -1.70
CA PRO A 61 10.38 -1.00 -2.60
C PRO A 61 10.78 -1.43 -4.02
N GLY A 62 10.42 -0.65 -5.05
CA GLY A 62 10.85 -0.89 -6.43
C GLY A 62 10.12 -1.99 -7.21
N PHE A 63 9.23 -2.74 -6.55
CA PHE A 63 8.29 -3.65 -7.20
C PHE A 63 6.93 -2.99 -7.37
N ASP A 64 6.51 -2.85 -8.63
CA ASP A 64 5.11 -2.56 -8.95
C ASP A 64 4.30 -3.84 -8.70
N ALA A 65 3.52 -3.83 -7.62
CA ALA A 65 2.59 -4.89 -7.28
C ALA A 65 1.16 -4.35 -7.28
N ASP A 66 0.27 -5.02 -8.02
CA ASP A 66 -1.17 -4.82 -7.91
C ASP A 66 -1.71 -5.41 -6.60
N GLN A 67 -1.07 -6.47 -6.13
CA GLN A 67 -1.32 -7.10 -4.86
C GLN A 67 -0.06 -7.83 -4.37
N TRP A 68 0.29 -7.66 -3.10
CA TRP A 68 1.22 -8.52 -2.40
C TRP A 68 0.50 -9.75 -1.87
N VAL A 69 1.05 -10.93 -2.16
CA VAL A 69 0.52 -12.23 -1.72
C VAL A 69 1.60 -12.99 -0.96
N GLY A 70 1.20 -13.97 -0.16
CA GLY A 70 2.16 -14.71 0.63
C GLY A 70 1.54 -15.77 1.52
N ASN A 71 2.40 -16.55 2.15
CA ASN A 71 2.06 -17.52 3.18
C ASN A 71 2.77 -17.14 4.48
N ALA A 72 2.14 -17.45 5.60
CA ALA A 72 2.72 -17.27 6.92
C ALA A 72 2.44 -18.48 7.81
N CYS A 73 3.35 -18.75 8.74
CA CYS A 73 3.11 -19.68 9.83
C CYS A 73 3.54 -19.07 11.16
N VAL A 74 2.70 -19.24 12.19
CA VAL A 74 3.02 -18.81 13.55
C VAL A 74 3.83 -19.90 14.24
N THR A 75 4.95 -19.52 14.87
CA THR A 75 5.86 -20.46 15.55
C THR A 75 5.20 -21.07 16.79
N GLY A 76 5.77 -22.17 17.29
CA GLY A 76 5.25 -22.88 18.46
C GLY A 76 5.22 -22.04 19.74
N SER A 77 5.90 -20.89 19.82
CA SER A 77 5.72 -19.99 20.98
C SER A 77 4.43 -19.17 20.90
N GLY A 78 3.84 -19.01 19.72
CA GLY A 78 2.76 -18.06 19.45
C GLY A 78 3.21 -16.60 19.37
N LYS A 79 4.51 -16.33 19.50
CA LYS A 79 5.05 -14.95 19.56
C LYS A 79 5.60 -14.46 18.24
N ARG A 80 5.92 -15.34 17.30
CA ARG A 80 6.53 -14.98 16.01
C ARG A 80 5.79 -15.60 14.84
N ALA A 81 5.78 -14.91 13.72
CA ALA A 81 5.41 -15.48 12.44
C ALA A 81 6.64 -15.52 11.52
N VAL A 82 6.78 -16.60 10.76
CA VAL A 82 7.66 -16.64 9.58
C VAL A 82 6.77 -16.42 8.38
N VAL A 83 7.18 -15.52 7.50
CA VAL A 83 6.38 -15.05 6.37
C VAL A 83 7.19 -15.17 5.09
N VAL A 84 6.55 -15.66 4.03
CA VAL A 84 7.07 -15.61 2.66
C VAL A 84 6.08 -14.85 1.79
N TYR A 85 6.51 -13.75 1.17
CA TYR A 85 5.65 -12.82 0.43
C TYR A 85 6.28 -12.36 -0.88
N ALA A 86 5.47 -11.95 -1.85
CA ALA A 86 5.90 -11.43 -3.14
C ALA A 86 4.76 -10.69 -3.86
N PRO A 87 5.05 -9.92 -4.92
CA PRO A 87 4.02 -9.47 -5.86
C PRO A 87 3.27 -10.66 -6.47
N ARG A 88 1.95 -10.54 -6.61
CA ARG A 88 1.05 -11.60 -7.12
C ARG A 88 1.50 -12.18 -8.47
N ILE A 89 2.05 -11.34 -9.34
CA ILE A 89 2.53 -11.72 -10.67
C ILE A 89 3.65 -12.76 -10.63
N PHE A 90 4.39 -12.89 -9.52
CA PHE A 90 5.43 -13.92 -9.39
C PHE A 90 4.84 -15.33 -9.44
N THR A 91 3.57 -15.50 -9.08
CA THR A 91 2.87 -16.78 -9.19
C THR A 91 2.54 -17.20 -10.63
N ASN A 92 2.89 -16.37 -11.63
CA ASN A 92 2.71 -16.67 -13.04
C ASN A 92 4.00 -17.16 -13.71
N LYS A 93 5.15 -17.18 -13.04
CA LYS A 93 6.42 -17.66 -13.60
C LYS A 93 7.03 -18.71 -12.70
N ASP A 94 7.51 -19.81 -13.28
CA ASP A 94 7.95 -20.95 -12.46
C ASP A 94 9.15 -20.58 -11.57
N GLU A 95 10.16 -19.92 -12.14
CA GLU A 95 11.36 -19.53 -11.41
C GLU A 95 11.00 -18.58 -10.26
N LEU A 96 10.10 -17.62 -10.52
CA LEU A 96 9.66 -16.66 -9.50
C LEU A 96 8.78 -17.31 -8.44
N ALA A 97 7.91 -18.24 -8.82
CA ALA A 97 7.08 -18.98 -7.88
C ALA A 97 7.91 -19.94 -7.00
N GLY A 98 9.00 -20.50 -7.52
CA GLY A 98 9.84 -21.47 -6.81
C GLY A 98 10.97 -20.92 -5.97
N ARG A 99 11.47 -19.73 -6.32
CA ARG A 99 12.61 -19.11 -5.63
C ARG A 99 12.60 -17.57 -5.68
N GLY A 100 11.44 -16.96 -5.88
CA GLY A 100 11.26 -15.51 -5.91
C GLY A 100 10.47 -14.92 -4.73
N GLY A 101 10.14 -15.69 -3.69
CA GLY A 101 9.50 -15.17 -2.49
C GLY A 101 10.48 -14.50 -1.53
N PHE A 102 10.15 -13.31 -1.02
CA PHE A 102 10.88 -12.65 0.07
C PHE A 102 10.51 -13.31 1.39
N SER A 103 11.47 -13.46 2.31
CA SER A 103 11.25 -14.13 3.59
C SER A 103 11.51 -13.18 4.75
N ALA A 104 10.67 -13.22 5.79
CA ALA A 104 10.85 -12.40 6.99
C ALA A 104 10.38 -13.13 8.25
N THR A 105 10.93 -12.74 9.41
CA THR A 105 10.34 -13.03 10.72
C THR A 105 9.64 -11.79 11.26
N VAL A 106 8.44 -11.97 11.81
CA VAL A 106 7.65 -10.92 12.46
C VAL A 106 7.46 -11.28 13.92
N ASP A 107 7.90 -10.42 14.83
CA ASP A 107 7.52 -10.49 16.24
C ASP A 107 6.08 -9.98 16.39
N LEU A 108 5.15 -10.87 16.77
CA LEU A 108 3.73 -10.57 16.79
C LEU A 108 3.34 -9.67 17.97
N ASP A 109 4.16 -9.59 19.02
CA ASP A 109 3.90 -8.71 20.17
C ASP A 109 4.26 -7.25 19.84
N THR A 110 5.44 -7.04 19.29
CA THR A 110 6.02 -5.70 19.04
C THR A 110 5.81 -5.19 17.61
N GLY A 111 5.57 -6.09 16.66
CA GLY A 111 5.55 -5.79 15.23
C GLY A 111 6.92 -5.69 14.58
N ALA A 112 8.00 -6.00 15.31
CA ALA A 112 9.35 -5.91 14.76
C ALA A 112 9.53 -6.91 13.60
N VAL A 113 10.00 -6.41 12.46
CA VAL A 113 10.28 -7.23 11.27
C VAL A 113 11.79 -7.44 11.15
N THR A 114 12.20 -8.65 10.79
CA THR A 114 13.55 -8.94 10.31
C THR A 114 13.46 -9.63 8.96
N LYS A 115 13.86 -8.92 7.90
CA LYS A 115 13.98 -9.48 6.55
C LYS A 115 15.15 -10.47 6.52
N LEU A 116 14.93 -11.62 5.90
CA LEU A 116 15.90 -12.71 5.83
C LEU A 116 16.61 -12.67 4.47
N PRO A 117 17.93 -12.92 4.41
CA PRO A 117 18.68 -13.02 3.17
C PRO A 117 18.47 -14.39 2.51
N VAL A 118 17.21 -14.83 2.39
CA VAL A 118 16.82 -16.12 1.84
C VAL A 118 15.60 -15.92 0.98
N ARG A 119 15.74 -16.20 -0.32
CA ARG A 119 14.61 -16.33 -1.22
C ARG A 119 14.01 -17.71 -1.07
N SER A 120 12.70 -17.80 -1.23
CA SER A 120 12.00 -19.05 -1.02
C SER A 120 10.82 -19.22 -1.99
N SER A 121 10.34 -20.45 -2.11
CA SER A 121 9.15 -20.80 -2.87
C SER A 121 7.90 -20.14 -2.28
N LEU A 122 7.01 -19.67 -3.15
CA LEU A 122 5.67 -19.21 -2.78
C LEU A 122 4.69 -20.38 -2.59
N ALA A 123 5.11 -21.65 -2.71
CA ALA A 123 4.23 -22.81 -2.53
C ALA A 123 3.52 -22.80 -1.16
N TYR A 124 2.29 -23.29 -1.11
CA TYR A 124 1.40 -23.21 0.08
C TYR A 124 1.99 -23.79 1.37
N PHE A 125 3.01 -24.64 1.25
CA PHE A 125 3.62 -25.34 2.36
C PHE A 125 4.83 -24.60 2.95
N ASN A 126 5.24 -23.50 2.33
CA ASN A 126 6.39 -22.69 2.70
C ASN A 126 5.90 -21.33 3.23
N PRO A 127 6.29 -20.87 4.43
CA PRO A 127 7.24 -21.50 5.37
C PRO A 127 6.64 -22.68 6.16
N GLY A 128 7.51 -23.62 6.57
CA GLY A 128 7.15 -24.77 7.40
C GLY A 128 7.56 -24.58 8.86
N CYS A 129 6.66 -24.19 9.75
CA CYS A 129 6.93 -24.01 11.18
C CYS A 129 6.94 -25.34 11.97
N GLY A 130 7.83 -25.43 12.96
CA GLY A 130 7.88 -26.53 13.92
C GLY A 130 7.04 -26.30 15.18
N ALA A 131 7.13 -27.24 16.13
CA ALA A 131 6.49 -27.16 17.44
C ALA A 131 7.14 -26.14 18.42
N GLY A 132 8.26 -25.53 18.02
CA GLY A 132 8.99 -24.49 18.75
C GLY A 132 9.28 -23.27 17.87
N GLU A 133 10.44 -22.63 18.03
CA GLU A 133 10.85 -21.44 17.25
C GLU A 133 11.55 -21.76 15.93
N ALA A 134 11.73 -23.04 15.60
CA ALA A 134 12.35 -23.45 14.36
C ALA A 134 11.34 -23.42 13.20
N ALA A 135 11.78 -22.97 12.02
CA ALA A 135 11.07 -23.11 10.75
C ALA A 135 11.99 -23.68 9.66
N VAL A 136 11.41 -24.09 8.54
CA VAL A 136 12.13 -24.44 7.30
C VAL A 136 11.59 -23.57 6.17
N LEU A 137 12.52 -22.96 5.44
CA LEU A 137 12.28 -22.30 4.17
C LEU A 137 12.67 -23.27 3.04
N THR A 138 11.86 -23.33 1.99
CA THR A 138 12.07 -24.22 0.83
C THR A 138 12.28 -23.40 -0.44
N GLU A 139 13.29 -23.74 -1.24
CA GLU A 139 13.46 -23.28 -2.62
C GLU A 139 13.33 -24.47 -3.57
N GLU A 140 12.62 -24.29 -4.68
CA GLU A 140 12.37 -25.32 -5.71
C GLU A 140 12.35 -24.69 -7.13
N GLY A 141 12.37 -25.50 -8.18
CA GLY A 141 12.19 -25.05 -9.58
C GLY A 141 12.23 -26.24 -10.54
N ASP A 142 11.50 -26.18 -11.65
CA ASP A 142 11.48 -27.30 -12.63
C ASP A 142 12.80 -27.41 -13.42
N ASP A 143 13.62 -26.36 -13.44
CA ASP A 143 14.97 -26.33 -14.00
C ASP A 143 16.05 -26.85 -13.03
N LEU A 144 15.67 -27.14 -11.78
CA LEU A 144 16.56 -27.61 -10.73
C LEU A 144 16.33 -29.09 -10.45
N ASP A 145 17.42 -29.86 -10.39
CA ASP A 145 17.43 -31.28 -10.02
C ASP A 145 17.32 -31.49 -8.49
N ARG A 146 17.23 -30.41 -7.70
CA ARG A 146 17.33 -30.39 -6.23
C ARG A 146 16.34 -29.40 -5.59
N THR A 147 15.88 -29.73 -4.39
CA THR A 147 15.19 -28.83 -3.47
C THR A 147 16.16 -28.32 -2.42
N ARG A 148 16.20 -27.03 -2.16
CA ARG A 148 17.02 -26.47 -1.09
C ARG A 148 16.16 -26.21 0.16
N LEU A 149 16.62 -26.69 1.30
CA LEU A 149 15.96 -26.54 2.59
C LEU A 149 16.84 -25.73 3.53
N THR A 150 16.35 -24.55 3.93
CA THR A 150 17.05 -23.64 4.84
C THR A 150 16.33 -23.67 6.19
N ARG A 151 16.97 -24.26 7.20
CA ARG A 151 16.47 -24.18 8.59
C ARG A 151 16.61 -22.75 9.09
N LEU A 152 15.62 -22.26 9.83
CA LEU A 152 15.58 -20.94 10.40
C LEU A 152 15.32 -21.03 11.90
N ASP A 153 16.15 -20.37 12.71
CA ASP A 153 15.78 -20.02 14.08
C ASP A 153 15.01 -18.70 14.02
N ALA A 154 13.69 -18.75 14.21
CA ALA A 154 12.84 -17.56 14.15
C ALA A 154 13.08 -16.63 15.35
N ALA A 155 13.63 -17.13 16.47
CA ALA A 155 13.88 -16.31 17.64
C ALA A 155 15.04 -15.34 17.45
N THR A 156 16.06 -15.75 16.68
CA THR A 156 17.23 -14.94 16.34
C THR A 156 17.23 -14.47 14.88
N ALA A 157 16.18 -14.77 14.11
CA ALA A 157 16.08 -14.51 12.68
C ALA A 157 17.30 -15.00 11.88
N THR A 158 17.87 -16.14 12.29
CA THR A 158 19.15 -16.63 11.74
C THR A 158 18.91 -17.84 10.83
N PRO A 159 19.09 -17.71 9.51
CA PRO A 159 19.07 -18.87 8.62
C PRO A 159 20.35 -19.69 8.80
N ALA A 160 20.20 -21.01 8.82
CA ALA A 160 21.30 -21.96 8.76
C ALA A 160 21.83 -22.07 7.32
N ALA A 161 22.97 -22.76 7.14
CA ALA A 161 23.41 -23.14 5.81
C ALA A 161 22.33 -23.99 5.12
N PRO A 162 22.01 -23.70 3.85
CA PRO A 162 21.04 -24.48 3.10
C PRO A 162 21.50 -25.93 2.95
N VAL A 163 20.54 -26.85 3.04
CA VAL A 163 20.73 -28.28 2.77
C VAL A 163 20.09 -28.59 1.43
N GLU A 164 20.87 -29.07 0.46
CA GLU A 164 20.35 -29.53 -0.82
C GLU A 164 19.83 -30.96 -0.69
N VAL A 165 18.61 -31.18 -1.17
CA VAL A 165 17.95 -32.46 -1.17
C VAL A 165 17.64 -32.84 -2.61
N GLU A 166 18.05 -34.03 -2.99
CA GLU A 166 17.85 -34.60 -4.32
C GLU A 166 16.34 -34.50 -4.72
N GLY A 167 16.09 -33.71 -5.78
CA GLY A 167 14.83 -33.29 -6.42
C GLY A 167 13.66 -32.94 -5.52
N GLN A 168 12.43 -33.08 -6.02
CA GLN A 168 11.27 -32.38 -5.44
C GLN A 168 10.90 -32.92 -4.05
N VAL A 169 11.07 -32.07 -3.04
CA VAL A 169 10.65 -32.30 -1.66
C VAL A 169 9.73 -31.18 -1.22
N THR A 170 8.56 -31.52 -0.69
CA THR A 170 7.51 -30.54 -0.33
C THR A 170 7.12 -30.64 1.13
N SER A 171 6.46 -29.61 1.65
CA SER A 171 5.96 -29.57 3.04
C SER A 171 7.01 -29.86 4.11
N ALA A 172 8.24 -29.40 3.89
CA ALA A 172 9.32 -29.57 4.84
C ALA A 172 9.01 -28.85 6.17
N VAL A 173 9.14 -29.56 7.29
CA VAL A 173 8.92 -29.03 8.63
C VAL A 173 10.03 -29.48 9.59
N PRO A 174 10.48 -28.62 10.52
CA PRO A 174 11.52 -29.00 11.46
C PRO A 174 10.96 -29.82 12.62
N THR A 175 11.68 -30.86 13.01
CA THR A 175 11.40 -31.69 14.19
C THR A 175 12.67 -31.90 15.01
N ALA A 176 12.55 -32.43 16.23
CA ALA A 176 13.72 -32.80 17.03
C ALA A 176 14.59 -33.90 16.38
N ALA A 177 14.04 -34.67 15.44
CA ALA A 177 14.76 -35.71 14.71
C ALA A 177 15.39 -35.20 13.39
N GLY A 178 15.31 -33.90 13.09
CA GLY A 178 15.71 -33.34 11.80
C GLY A 178 14.51 -32.83 11.00
N VAL A 179 14.72 -32.55 9.72
CA VAL A 179 13.65 -32.05 8.84
C VAL A 179 12.81 -33.23 8.35
N VAL A 180 11.49 -33.11 8.41
CA VAL A 180 10.55 -34.10 7.87
C VAL A 180 9.83 -33.48 6.70
N ALA A 181 9.70 -34.21 5.61
CA ALA A 181 9.11 -33.69 4.38
C ALA A 181 8.42 -34.79 3.56
N ALA A 182 7.69 -34.37 2.55
CA ALA A 182 7.08 -35.24 1.55
C ALA A 182 7.99 -35.38 0.33
N ALA A 183 8.27 -36.62 -0.07
CA ALA A 183 9.03 -36.94 -1.28
C ALA A 183 8.29 -38.04 -2.06
N GLY A 184 7.70 -37.70 -3.20
CA GLY A 184 6.82 -38.61 -3.93
C GLY A 184 5.69 -39.14 -3.04
N SER A 185 5.48 -40.46 -3.01
CA SER A 185 4.52 -41.18 -2.15
C SER A 185 5.11 -41.61 -0.80
N THR A 186 6.06 -40.85 -0.27
CA THR A 186 6.70 -41.18 1.01
C THR A 186 6.81 -39.97 1.93
N LEU A 187 6.69 -40.25 3.22
CA LEU A 187 7.14 -39.35 4.27
C LEU A 187 8.61 -39.66 4.55
N VAL A 188 9.48 -38.66 4.44
CA VAL A 188 10.92 -38.80 4.61
C VAL A 188 11.44 -37.90 5.72
N ARG A 189 12.52 -38.35 6.35
CA ARG A 189 13.38 -37.52 7.19
C ARG A 189 14.64 -37.18 6.41
N VAL A 190 14.97 -35.89 6.38
CA VAL A 190 16.15 -35.31 5.74
C VAL A 190 17.17 -34.97 6.83
N ASP A 191 18.38 -35.48 6.70
CA ASP A 191 19.49 -35.17 7.61
C ASP A 191 20.24 -33.89 7.20
N GLU A 192 21.28 -33.52 7.97
CA GLU A 192 22.03 -32.28 7.74
C GLU A 192 22.86 -32.28 6.44
N LYS A 193 23.00 -33.43 5.78
CA LYS A 193 23.69 -33.60 4.50
C LYS A 193 22.72 -33.73 3.33
N GLY A 194 21.42 -33.66 3.57
CA GLY A 194 20.39 -33.80 2.54
C GLY A 194 19.99 -35.24 2.26
N ALA A 195 20.53 -36.22 2.98
CA ALA A 195 20.19 -37.62 2.76
C ALA A 195 18.78 -37.93 3.28
N ARG A 196 18.00 -38.62 2.46
CA ARG A 196 16.61 -38.97 2.75
C ARG A 196 16.51 -40.35 3.37
N SER A 197 15.78 -40.46 4.48
CA SER A 197 15.41 -41.72 5.11
C SER A 197 13.90 -41.86 5.17
N ARG A 198 13.35 -42.94 4.59
CA ARG A 198 11.91 -43.18 4.55
C ARG A 198 11.38 -43.45 5.97
N LEU A 199 10.39 -42.64 6.39
CA LEU A 199 9.62 -42.86 7.61
C LEU A 199 8.38 -43.70 7.32
N ALA A 200 7.70 -43.44 6.19
CA ALA A 200 6.48 -44.16 5.83
C ALA A 200 6.21 -44.13 4.33
N ALA A 201 5.53 -45.16 3.83
CA ALA A 201 4.86 -45.06 2.53
C ALA A 201 3.42 -44.56 2.70
N THR A 202 2.98 -43.84 1.68
CA THR A 202 1.63 -43.34 1.49
C THR A 202 1.15 -43.71 0.08
N THR A 203 -0.13 -43.52 -0.17
CA THR A 203 -0.79 -43.82 -1.45
C THR A 203 -0.62 -42.68 -2.46
N GLY A 204 -0.44 -41.45 -1.96
CA GLY A 204 -0.10 -40.26 -2.73
C GLY A 204 0.82 -39.36 -1.91
N SER A 205 1.21 -38.21 -2.46
CA SER A 205 2.14 -37.33 -1.75
C SER A 205 1.56 -36.80 -0.44
N PRO A 206 2.24 -36.98 0.70
CA PRO A 206 1.84 -36.34 1.95
C PRO A 206 1.80 -34.81 1.79
N PHE A 207 0.83 -34.14 2.38
CA PHE A 207 0.70 -32.69 2.30
C PHE A 207 0.19 -32.08 3.61
N MET A 208 0.40 -30.77 3.79
CA MET A 208 0.06 -30.05 5.03
C MET A 208 0.68 -30.68 6.30
N LEU A 209 1.98 -30.94 6.27
CA LEU A 209 2.69 -31.52 7.42
C LEU A 209 2.71 -30.55 8.60
N ARG A 210 2.42 -31.02 9.82
CA ARG A 210 2.40 -30.25 11.07
C ARG A 210 3.06 -31.06 12.20
N PRO A 211 4.22 -30.63 12.72
CA PRO A 211 4.83 -31.25 13.90
C PRO A 211 3.97 -31.04 15.14
N ASP A 212 3.86 -32.08 15.96
CA ASP A 212 3.11 -32.04 17.21
C ASP A 212 4.02 -32.17 18.45
N ALA A 213 3.51 -31.72 19.60
CA ALA A 213 4.27 -31.66 20.86
C ALA A 213 4.75 -33.03 21.37
N ASP A 214 4.09 -34.11 20.96
CA ASP A 214 4.42 -35.48 21.35
C ASP A 214 5.47 -36.11 20.40
N GLY A 215 6.19 -35.26 19.65
CA GLY A 215 7.29 -35.66 18.76
C GLY A 215 6.85 -36.30 17.44
N GLY A 216 5.56 -36.19 17.08
CA GLY A 216 5.02 -36.70 15.83
C GLY A 216 4.90 -35.64 14.75
N VAL A 217 4.55 -36.09 13.54
CA VAL A 217 4.15 -35.23 12.42
C VAL A 217 2.81 -35.69 11.91
N VAL A 218 1.81 -34.80 11.97
CA VAL A 218 0.49 -35.00 11.39
C VAL A 218 0.50 -34.49 9.96
N PHE A 219 -0.12 -35.22 9.03
CA PHE A 219 -0.19 -34.87 7.62
C PHE A 219 -1.48 -35.39 6.99
N LEU A 220 -1.83 -34.83 5.83
CA LEU A 220 -2.92 -35.34 4.99
C LEU A 220 -2.36 -36.24 3.88
N GLU A 221 -3.13 -37.28 3.56
CA GLU A 221 -2.87 -38.21 2.47
C GLU A 221 -4.12 -38.36 1.61
N ARG A 222 -4.00 -38.11 0.31
CA ARG A 222 -5.10 -38.30 -0.66
C ARG A 222 -5.31 -39.79 -0.96
N LEU A 223 -6.57 -40.21 -1.00
CA LEU A 223 -7.03 -41.54 -1.41
C LEU A 223 -8.22 -41.40 -2.36
N GLY A 224 -7.95 -41.12 -3.64
CA GLY A 224 -8.99 -40.86 -4.62
C GLY A 224 -9.77 -39.57 -4.31
N ASP A 225 -11.07 -39.70 -4.05
CA ASP A 225 -11.99 -38.64 -3.62
C ASP A 225 -12.04 -38.45 -2.09
N ARG A 226 -11.27 -39.26 -1.35
CA ARG A 226 -11.13 -39.18 0.11
C ARG A 226 -9.77 -38.64 0.53
N VAL A 227 -9.68 -38.26 1.80
CA VAL A 227 -8.44 -37.87 2.47
C VAL A 227 -8.36 -38.51 3.85
N ARG A 228 -7.14 -38.82 4.29
CA ARG A 228 -6.86 -39.28 5.65
C ARG A 228 -5.89 -38.32 6.33
N ALA A 229 -6.22 -37.89 7.54
CA ALA A 229 -5.24 -37.32 8.45
C ALA A 229 -4.49 -38.46 9.12
N ARG A 230 -3.16 -38.45 9.03
CA ARG A 230 -2.28 -39.50 9.57
C ARG A 230 -1.18 -38.90 10.41
N ARG A 231 -0.60 -39.70 11.30
CA ARG A 231 0.50 -39.29 12.16
C ARG A 231 1.64 -40.30 12.12
N GLY A 232 2.83 -39.83 11.81
CA GLY A 232 4.08 -40.60 11.90
C GLY A 232 4.97 -40.11 13.05
N LEU A 233 5.92 -40.95 13.50
CA LEU A 233 6.87 -40.65 14.56
C LEU A 233 8.31 -40.60 14.00
N PRO A 234 8.86 -39.42 13.67
CA PRO A 234 10.21 -39.30 13.10
C PRO A 234 11.34 -39.82 14.00
N GLY A 235 11.14 -39.78 15.32
CA GLY A 235 12.10 -40.31 16.31
C GLY A 235 12.09 -41.84 16.44
N ASP A 236 11.06 -42.51 15.93
CA ASP A 236 10.96 -43.98 15.89
C ASP A 236 10.44 -44.43 14.52
N PRO A 237 11.33 -44.58 13.51
CA PRO A 237 10.94 -44.97 12.15
C PRO A 237 10.27 -46.35 12.06
N GLN A 238 10.34 -47.19 13.10
CA GLN A 238 9.66 -48.48 13.15
C GLN A 238 8.23 -48.38 13.68
N ALA A 239 7.85 -47.24 14.28
CA ALA A 239 6.50 -47.03 14.76
C ALA A 239 5.49 -46.94 13.59
N PRO A 240 4.32 -47.58 13.71
CA PRO A 240 3.33 -47.56 12.64
C PRO A 240 2.73 -46.16 12.48
N VAL A 241 2.53 -45.73 11.23
CA VAL A 241 1.78 -44.51 10.93
C VAL A 241 0.28 -44.75 11.15
N VAL A 242 -0.28 -44.04 12.12
CA VAL A 242 -1.69 -44.16 12.52
C VAL A 242 -2.60 -43.22 11.73
N THR A 243 -3.83 -43.65 11.45
CA THR A 243 -4.87 -42.78 10.88
C THR A 243 -5.66 -42.13 12.01
N LEU A 244 -5.67 -40.80 12.03
CA LEU A 244 -6.36 -39.98 13.03
C LEU A 244 -7.79 -39.62 12.61
N ALA A 245 -8.00 -39.34 11.33
CA ALA A 245 -9.33 -39.04 10.79
C ALA A 245 -9.41 -39.37 9.30
N THR A 246 -10.62 -39.58 8.81
CA THR A 246 -10.91 -39.69 7.37
C THR A 246 -12.12 -38.83 6.99
N GLY A 247 -12.11 -38.29 5.78
CA GLY A 247 -13.22 -37.49 5.25
C GLY A 247 -13.15 -37.37 3.73
N GLY A 248 -14.05 -36.58 3.14
CA GLY A 248 -13.97 -36.18 1.74
C GLY A 248 -12.72 -35.32 1.50
N ILE A 249 -12.12 -35.45 0.31
CA ILE A 249 -10.90 -34.71 -0.04
C ILE A 249 -11.07 -33.19 0.10
N LYS A 250 -12.28 -32.67 -0.10
CA LYS A 250 -12.61 -31.25 0.02
C LYS A 250 -13.04 -30.83 1.44
N ASP A 251 -13.14 -31.75 2.39
CA ASP A 251 -13.82 -31.49 3.66
C ASP A 251 -12.89 -31.38 4.87
N LEU A 252 -11.72 -32.03 4.83
CA LEU A 252 -10.81 -32.15 5.98
C LEU A 252 -9.53 -31.32 5.78
N GLY A 253 -9.12 -30.61 6.83
CA GLY A 253 -7.90 -29.81 6.89
C GLY A 253 -7.07 -30.11 8.14
N VAL A 254 -5.83 -29.62 8.16
CA VAL A 254 -4.94 -29.68 9.33
C VAL A 254 -4.16 -28.38 9.46
N THR A 255 -4.05 -27.88 10.69
CA THR A 255 -3.26 -26.69 11.01
C THR A 255 -2.61 -26.82 12.39
N SER A 256 -1.77 -25.86 12.77
CA SER A 256 -1.01 -25.85 14.03
C SER A 256 -1.42 -24.69 14.93
N GLY A 257 -1.22 -24.88 16.23
CA GLY A 257 -1.24 -23.83 17.25
C GLY A 257 0.09 -23.78 18.01
N ARG A 258 0.11 -23.02 19.10
CA ARG A 258 1.27 -22.90 19.98
C ARG A 258 1.52 -24.20 20.75
N ALA A 259 2.72 -24.31 21.31
CA ALA A 259 3.24 -25.43 22.08
C ALA A 259 3.11 -26.80 21.37
N GLY A 260 3.14 -26.81 20.03
CA GLY A 260 3.00 -28.03 19.23
C GLY A 260 1.58 -28.62 19.22
N ALA A 261 0.55 -27.82 19.50
CA ALA A 261 -0.83 -28.23 19.28
C ALA A 261 -1.12 -28.36 17.77
N VAL A 262 -1.86 -29.40 17.38
CA VAL A 262 -2.29 -29.62 16.00
C VAL A 262 -3.81 -29.78 15.96
N PHE A 263 -4.45 -29.10 15.01
CA PHE A 263 -5.90 -29.07 14.89
C PHE A 263 -6.36 -29.72 13.59
N LEU A 264 -7.32 -30.64 13.69
CA LEU A 264 -8.06 -31.18 12.55
C LEU A 264 -9.30 -30.30 12.31
N THR A 265 -9.36 -29.63 11.17
CA THR A 265 -10.40 -28.66 10.79
C THR A 265 -11.37 -29.22 9.75
N GLY A 266 -12.52 -28.58 9.55
CA GLY A 266 -13.54 -29.02 8.57
C GLY A 266 -14.31 -30.26 9.01
N LYS A 267 -14.89 -31.00 8.06
CA LYS A 267 -15.74 -32.17 8.34
C LYS A 267 -14.95 -33.48 8.17
N ALA A 268 -15.07 -34.37 9.16
CA ALA A 268 -14.55 -35.73 9.11
C ALA A 268 -15.71 -36.73 9.14
N ASP A 269 -15.62 -37.80 8.36
CA ASP A 269 -16.55 -38.92 8.41
C ASP A 269 -16.25 -39.83 9.60
N THR A 270 -14.95 -40.00 9.89
CA THR A 270 -14.47 -40.75 11.06
C THR A 270 -13.33 -40.02 11.73
N VAL A 271 -13.33 -40.05 13.07
CA VAL A 271 -12.23 -39.57 13.92
C VAL A 271 -11.83 -40.73 14.83
N GLY A 272 -10.58 -41.16 14.73
CA GLY A 272 -9.99 -42.20 15.57
C GLY A 272 -9.50 -41.65 16.91
N ALA A 273 -8.73 -42.46 17.65
CA ALA A 273 -8.08 -42.01 18.87
C ALA A 273 -7.04 -40.93 18.55
N LEU A 274 -7.20 -39.75 19.13
CA LEU A 274 -6.28 -38.62 18.96
C LEU A 274 -5.24 -38.62 20.09
N PRO A 275 -3.95 -38.38 19.78
CA PRO A 275 -2.95 -38.11 20.81
C PRO A 275 -3.26 -36.78 21.52
N ARG A 276 -2.62 -36.54 22.68
CA ARG A 276 -2.91 -35.38 23.51
C ARG A 276 -2.65 -34.05 22.79
N SER A 277 -1.65 -34.02 21.92
CA SER A 277 -1.28 -32.85 21.12
C SER A 277 -2.23 -32.56 19.94
N VAL A 278 -3.19 -33.44 19.62
CA VAL A 278 -4.08 -33.29 18.45
C VAL A 278 -5.54 -33.17 18.87
N VAL A 279 -6.23 -32.15 18.35
CA VAL A 279 -7.64 -31.87 18.65
C VAL A 279 -8.46 -31.68 17.37
N LYS A 280 -9.70 -32.20 17.33
CA LYS A 280 -10.66 -31.90 16.27
C LYS A 280 -11.45 -30.64 16.64
N LEU A 281 -11.45 -29.63 15.78
CA LEU A 281 -12.22 -28.40 15.95
C LEU A 281 -13.42 -28.36 14.99
N ASP A 282 -14.57 -27.87 15.45
CA ASP A 282 -15.71 -27.57 14.59
C ASP A 282 -15.56 -26.17 13.98
N VAL A 283 -14.76 -26.05 12.92
CA VAL A 283 -14.49 -24.81 12.19
C VAL A 283 -14.34 -25.11 10.70
N SER A 284 -14.45 -24.11 9.84
CA SER A 284 -14.16 -24.22 8.41
C SER A 284 -12.81 -24.90 8.13
N ARG A 285 -12.74 -25.68 7.05
CA ARG A 285 -11.54 -26.45 6.66
C ARG A 285 -10.27 -25.61 6.61
N ASP A 286 -10.35 -24.43 5.99
CA ASP A 286 -9.22 -23.54 5.77
C ASP A 286 -9.08 -22.45 6.84
N ALA A 287 -9.76 -22.59 7.98
CA ALA A 287 -9.75 -21.57 9.02
C ALA A 287 -8.35 -21.38 9.61
N GLU A 288 -7.94 -20.12 9.79
CA GLU A 288 -6.72 -19.76 10.50
C GLU A 288 -7.01 -19.79 12.00
N VAL A 289 -6.50 -20.83 12.66
CA VAL A 289 -6.79 -21.10 14.06
C VAL A 289 -5.88 -20.24 14.95
N SER A 290 -6.48 -19.66 15.99
CA SER A 290 -5.78 -18.91 17.05
C SER A 290 -4.72 -19.76 17.76
N THR A 291 -3.78 -19.10 18.44
CA THR A 291 -2.61 -19.77 19.03
C THR A 291 -2.97 -20.89 20.03
N GLU A 292 -4.08 -20.80 20.75
CA GLU A 292 -4.58 -21.87 21.65
C GLU A 292 -5.74 -22.68 21.07
N GLY A 293 -6.23 -22.34 19.88
CA GLY A 293 -7.40 -22.98 19.27
C GLY A 293 -8.73 -22.63 19.94
N ARG A 294 -8.80 -21.49 20.64
CA ARG A 294 -10.06 -21.00 21.26
C ARG A 294 -10.94 -20.21 20.30
N ALA A 295 -10.34 -19.66 19.25
CA ALA A 295 -11.04 -19.05 18.13
C ALA A 295 -10.41 -19.45 16.78
N ALA A 296 -11.12 -19.22 15.69
CA ALA A 296 -10.60 -19.42 14.33
C ALA A 296 -11.17 -18.38 13.38
N VAL A 297 -10.31 -17.79 12.56
CA VAL A 297 -10.72 -16.91 11.47
C VAL A 297 -11.23 -17.80 10.33
N GLU A 298 -12.55 -17.81 10.12
CA GLU A 298 -13.19 -18.59 9.06
C GLU A 298 -13.19 -17.85 7.72
N LYS A 299 -13.07 -16.52 7.74
CA LYS A 299 -13.00 -15.68 6.54
C LYS A 299 -12.11 -14.46 6.77
N SER A 300 -11.30 -14.13 5.78
CA SER A 300 -10.53 -12.88 5.69
C SER A 300 -10.56 -12.43 4.23
N GLU A 301 -11.20 -11.31 3.94
CA GLU A 301 -11.37 -10.76 2.59
C GLU A 301 -11.29 -9.24 2.61
N TYR A 302 -11.37 -8.57 1.46
CA TYR A 302 -11.48 -7.11 1.46
C TYR A 302 -12.88 -6.68 1.93
N ALA A 303 -12.92 -5.72 2.84
CA ALA A 303 -14.17 -5.09 3.25
C ALA A 303 -14.74 -4.20 2.14
N ASP A 304 -13.87 -3.63 1.31
CA ASP A 304 -14.25 -2.63 0.32
C ASP A 304 -13.72 -2.88 -1.08
N PRO A 305 -14.41 -2.32 -2.09
CA PRO A 305 -13.81 -2.00 -3.37
C PRO A 305 -12.46 -1.25 -3.24
N PRO A 306 -11.51 -1.39 -4.20
CA PRO A 306 -10.34 -0.51 -4.27
C PRO A 306 -10.73 0.98 -4.20
N GLY A 307 -9.99 1.76 -3.40
CA GLY A 307 -10.26 3.17 -3.11
C GLY A 307 -9.86 4.14 -4.25
N LYS A 308 -9.95 5.46 -3.97
CA LYS A 308 -9.51 6.51 -4.91
C LYS A 308 -7.99 6.59 -5.05
N ASP A 309 -7.26 6.16 -4.04
CA ASP A 309 -5.82 5.97 -4.12
C ASP A 309 -5.55 4.48 -4.36
N PRO A 310 -5.09 4.08 -5.56
CA PRO A 310 -4.79 2.69 -5.86
C PRO A 310 -3.55 2.15 -5.11
N ALA A 311 -2.75 3.03 -4.52
CA ALA A 311 -1.58 2.67 -3.70
C ALA A 311 -1.91 2.52 -2.21
N ALA A 312 -3.11 2.93 -1.75
CA ALA A 312 -3.47 2.86 -0.33
C ALA A 312 -3.81 1.44 0.15
N ALA A 313 -3.52 1.16 1.43
CA ALA A 313 -3.89 -0.07 2.09
C ALA A 313 -5.42 -0.27 2.09
N ARG A 314 -5.86 -1.52 1.91
CA ARG A 314 -7.27 -1.90 1.79
C ARG A 314 -7.77 -2.51 3.09
N ARG A 315 -8.96 -2.06 3.52
CA ARG A 315 -9.64 -2.61 4.70
C ARG A 315 -9.92 -4.11 4.52
N ALA A 316 -9.61 -4.89 5.54
CA ALA A 316 -9.87 -6.31 5.64
C ALA A 316 -11.16 -6.57 6.45
N LYS A 317 -12.07 -7.38 5.90
CA LYS A 317 -13.21 -7.95 6.60
C LYS A 317 -12.82 -9.33 7.13
N ILE A 318 -12.98 -9.52 8.45
CA ILE A 318 -12.56 -10.72 9.16
C ILE A 318 -13.76 -11.33 9.90
N ASP A 319 -14.05 -12.60 9.64
CA ASP A 319 -15.09 -13.36 10.37
C ASP A 319 -14.41 -14.38 11.29
N LEU A 320 -14.54 -14.18 12.59
CA LEU A 320 -13.95 -15.01 13.65
C LEU A 320 -15.03 -15.88 14.31
N LYS A 321 -14.84 -17.19 14.37
CA LYS A 321 -15.64 -18.11 15.20
C LYS A 321 -14.94 -18.35 16.53
N VAL A 322 -15.61 -18.08 17.64
CA VAL A 322 -15.14 -18.45 18.98
C VAL A 322 -15.57 -19.90 19.25
N VAL A 323 -14.60 -20.81 19.39
CA VAL A 323 -14.85 -22.25 19.48
C VAL A 323 -15.62 -22.63 20.73
N GLY A 324 -15.29 -22.01 21.87
CA GLY A 324 -15.90 -22.35 23.17
C GLY A 324 -17.38 -21.97 23.29
N THR A 325 -17.80 -20.89 22.65
CA THR A 325 -19.18 -20.39 22.66
C THR A 325 -19.97 -20.80 21.42
N GLY A 326 -19.29 -21.04 20.30
CA GLY A 326 -19.88 -21.28 18.98
C GLY A 326 -20.30 -20.01 18.23
N GLU A 327 -20.13 -18.84 18.86
CA GLU A 327 -20.53 -17.54 18.30
C GLU A 327 -19.58 -17.07 17.20
N ARG A 328 -20.11 -16.24 16.28
CA ARG A 328 -19.34 -15.58 15.23
C ARG A 328 -19.30 -14.07 15.46
N VAL A 329 -18.12 -13.50 15.27
CA VAL A 329 -17.86 -12.06 15.41
C VAL A 329 -17.20 -11.56 14.13
N GLY A 330 -17.78 -10.54 13.51
CA GLY A 330 -17.28 -9.91 12.29
C GLY A 330 -16.58 -8.60 12.59
N PHE A 331 -15.42 -8.38 11.96
CA PHE A 331 -14.60 -7.18 12.10
C PHE A 331 -14.33 -6.54 10.74
N THR A 332 -14.13 -5.22 10.74
CA THR A 332 -13.49 -4.49 9.65
C THR A 332 -12.22 -3.84 10.20
N VAL A 333 -11.08 -4.12 9.57
CA VAL A 333 -9.74 -3.73 10.03
C VAL A 333 -9.04 -3.00 8.89
N ASN A 334 -8.60 -1.77 9.11
CA ASN A 334 -7.75 -1.06 8.16
C ASN A 334 -6.28 -1.36 8.48
N PRO A 335 -5.51 -2.01 7.57
CA PRO A 335 -4.13 -2.34 7.86
C PRO A 335 -3.21 -1.13 8.08
N GLY A 336 -3.57 0.05 7.58
CA GLY A 336 -2.81 1.29 7.77
C GLY A 336 -3.11 2.04 9.07
N GLU A 337 -4.25 1.78 9.71
CA GLU A 337 -4.80 2.65 10.78
C GLU A 337 -4.36 2.25 12.19
N VAL A 338 -4.36 0.95 12.48
CA VAL A 338 -3.97 0.40 13.79
C VAL A 338 -2.70 -0.42 13.62
N VAL A 339 -1.56 0.28 13.56
CA VAL A 339 -0.25 -0.32 13.31
C VAL A 339 0.53 -0.54 14.62
N GLY A 340 1.20 -1.69 14.73
CA GLY A 340 2.20 -1.91 15.76
C GLY A 340 3.36 -0.92 15.61
N ALA A 341 4.03 -0.59 16.72
CA ALA A 341 5.10 0.43 16.77
C ALA A 341 6.24 0.21 15.76
N HIS A 342 6.39 -1.00 15.23
CA HIS A 342 7.40 -1.36 14.24
C HIS A 342 6.81 -1.89 12.91
N ALA A 343 5.50 -1.80 12.70
CA ALA A 343 4.87 -2.42 11.53
C ALA A 343 5.40 -1.88 10.18
N ALA A 344 5.80 -0.61 10.14
CA ALA A 344 6.41 0.03 8.97
C ALA A 344 7.84 -0.45 8.67
N THR A 345 8.55 -1.07 9.63
CA THR A 345 9.90 -1.63 9.39
C THR A 345 9.90 -2.75 8.36
N GLY A 346 8.75 -3.39 8.13
CA GLY A 346 8.59 -4.36 7.03
C GLY A 346 8.66 -3.75 5.63
N ARG A 347 8.55 -2.43 5.51
CA ARG A 347 8.74 -1.67 4.26
C ARG A 347 10.16 -1.13 4.12
N GLU A 348 10.99 -1.21 5.17
CA GLU A 348 12.39 -0.84 5.08
C GLU A 348 13.12 -1.81 4.14
N PRO A 349 14.02 -1.31 3.29
CA PRO A 349 14.87 -2.20 2.52
C PRO A 349 15.67 -3.14 3.47
N ASN A 350 15.73 -4.44 3.14
CA ASN A 350 16.50 -5.51 3.85
C ASN A 350 17.90 -5.11 4.40
N PRO A 351 18.17 -5.15 5.73
CA PRO A 351 19.31 -4.52 6.42
C PRO A 351 20.77 -4.78 5.97
N ARG A 352 21.03 -5.55 4.91
CA ARG A 352 22.36 -5.62 4.26
C ARG A 352 22.66 -4.46 3.30
N PHE A 353 21.84 -3.41 3.27
CA PHE A 353 22.12 -2.11 2.62
C PHE A 353 23.48 -1.53 3.04
N GLY A 354 24.53 -1.85 2.30
CA GLY A 354 25.89 -1.55 2.74
C GLY A 354 26.97 -1.47 1.66
N LYS A 355 26.67 -1.69 0.39
CA LYS A 355 27.62 -1.40 -0.70
C LYS A 355 26.93 -0.59 -1.78
N GLN A 356 27.62 0.47 -2.22
CA GLN A 356 27.20 1.24 -3.38
C GLN A 356 26.97 0.26 -4.53
N ALA A 357 25.77 0.25 -5.11
CA ALA A 357 25.51 -0.36 -6.40
C ALA A 357 26.70 -0.07 -7.31
N GLU A 358 27.30 -1.10 -7.94
CA GLU A 358 28.40 -0.85 -8.86
C GLU A 358 27.90 0.15 -9.91
N LEU A 359 28.50 1.35 -9.88
CA LEU A 359 28.25 2.39 -10.86
C LEU A 359 28.58 1.79 -12.22
N SER A 360 27.57 1.35 -12.97
CA SER A 360 27.73 1.25 -14.41
C SER A 360 28.14 2.63 -14.88
N ALA A 361 29.40 2.79 -15.30
CA ALA A 361 30.01 4.06 -15.66
C ALA A 361 29.33 4.76 -16.86
N THR A 362 28.21 4.22 -17.36
CA THR A 362 27.45 4.71 -18.51
C THR A 362 26.13 5.39 -18.15
N ALA A 363 25.58 5.17 -16.95
CA ALA A 363 24.22 5.62 -16.61
C ALA A 363 24.11 7.15 -16.53
N ASP A 364 23.24 7.73 -17.37
CA ASP A 364 22.87 9.15 -17.26
C ASP A 364 21.98 9.33 -16.02
N LEU A 365 22.52 9.99 -15.00
CA LEU A 365 21.83 10.28 -13.74
C LEU A 365 20.98 11.57 -13.80
N THR A 366 20.69 12.07 -14.99
CA THR A 366 19.85 13.26 -15.21
C THR A 366 18.68 13.00 -16.16
N ASP A 367 18.75 11.97 -16.99
CA ASP A 367 17.68 11.56 -17.90
C ASP A 367 16.78 10.49 -17.25
N PRO A 368 15.45 10.71 -17.15
CA PRO A 368 14.53 9.68 -16.68
C PRO A 368 14.36 8.52 -17.69
N VAL A 369 14.83 8.67 -18.93
CA VAL A 369 14.82 7.62 -19.94
C VAL A 369 16.08 6.76 -19.85
N ASP A 370 15.91 5.46 -19.61
CA ASP A 370 17.05 4.53 -19.53
C ASP A 370 17.56 4.16 -20.93
N ALA A 371 18.76 4.63 -21.28
CA ALA A 371 19.41 4.32 -22.56
C ALA A 371 19.98 2.89 -22.60
N GLU A 372 20.35 2.35 -21.43
CA GLU A 372 20.91 1.01 -21.26
C GLU A 372 19.85 -0.10 -21.26
N ARG A 373 18.56 0.25 -21.22
CA ARG A 373 17.47 -0.72 -21.11
C ARG A 373 17.49 -1.81 -22.17
N THR A 374 16.96 -2.98 -21.82
CA THR A 374 16.68 -4.04 -22.78
C THR A 374 15.26 -3.97 -23.32
N CYS A 375 14.31 -3.49 -22.52
CA CYS A 375 12.91 -3.42 -22.91
C CYS A 375 12.64 -2.27 -23.89
N ALA A 376 11.78 -2.50 -24.88
CA ALA A 376 11.60 -1.57 -26.00
C ALA A 376 11.14 -0.17 -25.56
N ILE A 377 10.16 -0.11 -24.66
CA ILE A 377 9.52 1.13 -24.22
C ILE A 377 9.98 1.49 -22.80
N PRO A 378 10.67 2.64 -22.64
CA PRO A 378 11.18 3.06 -21.34
C PRO A 378 10.07 3.47 -20.38
N ARG A 379 10.28 3.27 -19.08
CA ARG A 379 9.31 3.67 -18.03
C ARG A 379 9.22 5.19 -17.89
N GLY A 380 10.34 5.89 -17.83
CA GLY A 380 10.39 7.33 -17.50
C GLY A 380 10.21 8.30 -18.68
N ASP A 381 9.87 7.82 -19.88
CA ASP A 381 9.61 8.69 -21.03
C ASP A 381 8.21 9.28 -20.97
N ALA A 382 8.11 10.59 -20.77
CA ALA A 382 6.85 11.35 -20.77
C ALA A 382 6.03 11.21 -22.05
N SER A 383 6.69 10.85 -23.17
CA SER A 383 6.04 10.58 -24.44
C SER A 383 5.59 9.12 -24.63
N ALA A 384 5.74 8.29 -23.61
CA ALA A 384 5.41 6.88 -23.62
C ALA A 384 4.58 6.46 -22.40
N MET A 385 3.57 7.24 -22.05
CA MET A 385 2.61 6.88 -21.01
C MET A 385 1.47 6.00 -21.54
N ALA A 386 1.09 4.99 -20.76
CA ALA A 386 -0.07 4.14 -21.03
C ALA A 386 -1.28 4.64 -20.25
N THR A 387 -2.46 4.70 -20.88
CA THR A 387 -3.71 5.07 -20.19
C THR A 387 -4.38 3.84 -19.60
N GLN A 388 -4.71 3.88 -18.32
CA GLN A 388 -5.38 2.77 -17.66
C GLN A 388 -6.85 2.63 -18.15
N PRO A 389 -7.25 1.51 -18.77
CA PRO A 389 -8.64 1.29 -19.15
C PRO A 389 -9.53 1.06 -17.92
N THR A 390 -10.83 1.34 -18.07
CA THR A 390 -11.85 0.81 -17.15
C THR A 390 -12.03 -0.70 -17.38
N PRO A 391 -12.49 -1.48 -16.38
CA PRO A 391 -12.83 -2.89 -16.59
C PRO A 391 -13.81 -3.11 -17.75
N ALA A 392 -14.79 -2.22 -17.91
CA ALA A 392 -15.75 -2.26 -19.03
C ALA A 392 -15.07 -2.04 -20.40
N GLN A 393 -14.08 -1.14 -20.50
CA GLN A 393 -13.29 -0.96 -21.73
C GLN A 393 -12.43 -2.20 -22.03
N ALA A 394 -11.87 -2.84 -21.00
CA ALA A 394 -11.12 -4.08 -21.14
C ALA A 394 -12.00 -5.24 -21.64
N GLU A 395 -13.20 -5.42 -21.08
CA GLU A 395 -14.20 -6.40 -21.56
C GLU A 395 -14.65 -6.10 -22.98
N TRP A 396 -15.01 -4.85 -23.27
CA TRP A 396 -15.40 -4.42 -24.61
C TRP A 396 -14.31 -4.73 -25.64
N ALA A 397 -13.04 -4.44 -25.32
CA ALA A 397 -11.93 -4.70 -26.23
C ALA A 397 -11.71 -6.21 -26.45
N ALA A 398 -11.83 -7.03 -25.41
CA ALA A 398 -11.73 -8.48 -25.51
C ALA A 398 -12.85 -9.10 -26.38
N ASP A 399 -14.11 -8.72 -26.14
CA ASP A 399 -15.26 -9.18 -26.90
C ASP A 399 -15.11 -8.86 -28.39
N ARG A 400 -14.75 -7.61 -28.70
CA ARG A 400 -14.58 -7.13 -30.06
C ARG A 400 -13.37 -7.77 -30.75
N ALA A 401 -12.26 -8.00 -30.03
CA ALA A 401 -11.09 -8.69 -30.58
C ALA A 401 -11.44 -10.11 -31.01
N VAL A 402 -12.17 -10.83 -30.14
CA VAL A 402 -12.67 -12.17 -30.41
C VAL A 402 -13.63 -12.17 -31.61
N LEU A 403 -14.52 -11.18 -31.71
CA LEU A 403 -15.42 -11.01 -32.84
C LEU A 403 -14.68 -10.66 -34.14
N GLY A 404 -13.42 -10.23 -34.06
CA GLY A 404 -12.64 -9.74 -35.20
C GLY A 404 -13.13 -8.38 -35.69
N THR A 405 -13.80 -7.65 -34.81
CA THR A 405 -14.42 -6.34 -35.09
C THR A 405 -13.81 -5.23 -34.25
N LEU A 406 -12.76 -5.51 -33.45
CA LEU A 406 -12.00 -4.50 -32.71
C LEU A 406 -11.40 -3.49 -33.70
N GLU A 407 -12.09 -2.35 -33.81
CA GLU A 407 -11.83 -1.17 -34.63
C GLU A 407 -11.05 -1.38 -35.95
N ASN A 408 -11.76 -1.23 -37.07
CA ASN A 408 -11.17 -1.27 -38.42
C ASN A 408 -10.45 0.03 -38.84
N THR A 409 -10.50 1.11 -38.04
CA THR A 409 -10.07 2.46 -38.45
C THR A 409 -8.81 2.99 -37.74
N ASP A 410 -8.41 2.42 -36.61
CA ASP A 410 -7.25 2.86 -35.81
C ASP A 410 -6.09 1.84 -35.75
N GLY A 411 -6.35 0.63 -36.23
CA GLY A 411 -5.37 -0.34 -36.70
C GLY A 411 -5.02 -1.46 -35.72
N ALA A 412 -5.60 -1.55 -34.52
CA ALA A 412 -5.20 -2.57 -33.52
C ALA A 412 -5.38 -4.01 -34.05
N GLN A 413 -6.59 -4.36 -34.51
CA GLN A 413 -6.85 -5.67 -35.10
C GLN A 413 -6.19 -5.86 -36.47
N ALA A 414 -6.00 -4.77 -37.24
CA ALA A 414 -5.28 -4.84 -38.50
C ALA A 414 -3.78 -5.14 -38.31
N MET A 415 -3.20 -4.60 -37.24
CA MET A 415 -1.81 -4.83 -36.83
C MET A 415 -1.61 -6.25 -36.32
N PHE A 416 -2.55 -6.75 -35.52
CA PHE A 416 -2.57 -8.12 -35.03
C PHE A 416 -3.87 -8.83 -35.41
N PRO A 417 -3.97 -9.33 -36.65
CA PRO A 417 -5.18 -10.00 -37.12
C PRO A 417 -5.42 -11.30 -36.37
N SER A 418 -6.68 -11.50 -35.98
CA SER A 418 -7.16 -12.74 -35.39
C SER A 418 -6.82 -13.92 -36.30
N LYS A 419 -6.31 -15.00 -35.71
CA LYS A 419 -6.01 -16.24 -36.41
C LYS A 419 -7.23 -17.18 -36.39
N PRO A 420 -7.47 -17.93 -37.48
CA PRO A 420 -8.49 -18.97 -37.46
C PRO A 420 -8.10 -20.09 -36.49
N LEU A 421 -9.09 -20.62 -35.78
CA LEU A 421 -8.91 -21.75 -34.88
C LEU A 421 -9.04 -23.08 -35.62
N LEU A 422 -8.16 -24.02 -35.30
CA LEU A 422 -8.39 -25.43 -35.63
C LEU A 422 -9.68 -25.88 -34.93
N GLY A 423 -10.62 -26.41 -35.71
CA GLY A 423 -11.99 -26.75 -35.29
C GLY A 423 -13.04 -25.66 -35.48
N GLY A 424 -12.71 -24.52 -36.09
CA GLY A 424 -13.65 -23.43 -36.37
C GLY A 424 -13.95 -22.53 -35.17
N GLU A 425 -15.00 -21.72 -35.24
CA GLU A 425 -15.49 -20.87 -34.13
C GLU A 425 -14.48 -19.80 -33.64
N LYS A 426 -14.71 -19.27 -32.43
CA LYS A 426 -13.96 -18.18 -31.81
C LYS A 426 -13.52 -18.53 -30.39
N VAL A 427 -12.58 -17.77 -29.85
CA VAL A 427 -12.16 -17.86 -28.44
C VAL A 427 -13.31 -17.36 -27.55
N PRO A 428 -13.69 -18.02 -26.45
CA PRO A 428 -14.56 -17.42 -25.45
C PRO A 428 -13.86 -16.18 -24.85
N PRO A 429 -14.46 -14.98 -24.90
CA PRO A 429 -13.82 -13.78 -24.35
C PRO A 429 -13.48 -13.94 -22.87
N GLN A 430 -14.25 -14.74 -22.10
CA GLN A 430 -13.95 -15.06 -20.71
C GLN A 430 -12.60 -15.75 -20.49
N ILE A 431 -12.08 -16.50 -21.47
CA ILE A 431 -10.74 -17.08 -21.37
C ILE A 431 -9.69 -15.99 -21.52
N LEU A 432 -9.86 -15.07 -22.49
CA LEU A 432 -8.96 -13.94 -22.67
C LEU A 432 -9.02 -12.98 -21.47
N LEU A 433 -10.22 -12.69 -20.97
CA LEU A 433 -10.44 -11.87 -19.76
C LEU A 433 -9.88 -12.53 -18.51
N GLY A 434 -9.96 -13.87 -18.42
CA GLY A 434 -9.30 -14.62 -17.35
C GLY A 434 -7.78 -14.50 -17.39
N VAL A 435 -7.18 -14.51 -18.58
CA VAL A 435 -5.75 -14.21 -18.78
C VAL A 435 -5.45 -12.78 -18.33
N MET A 436 -6.22 -11.80 -18.78
CA MET A 436 -6.02 -10.40 -18.39
C MET A 436 -6.13 -10.18 -16.87
N ALA A 437 -7.11 -10.81 -16.21
CA ALA A 437 -7.25 -10.76 -14.76
C ALA A 437 -6.04 -11.40 -14.04
N GLN A 438 -5.60 -12.56 -14.52
CA GLN A 438 -4.47 -13.27 -13.91
C GLN A 438 -3.12 -12.58 -14.13
N GLU A 439 -2.90 -12.00 -15.31
CA GLU A 439 -1.63 -11.39 -15.69
C GLU A 439 -1.42 -10.00 -15.09
N SER A 440 -2.46 -9.18 -15.06
CA SER A 440 -2.31 -7.75 -14.78
C SER A 440 -3.41 -7.13 -13.94
N ASN A 441 -4.42 -7.89 -13.49
CA ASN A 441 -5.61 -7.32 -12.83
C ASN A 441 -6.38 -6.34 -13.75
N LEU A 442 -6.39 -6.62 -15.06
CA LEU A 442 -6.95 -5.74 -16.11
C LEU A 442 -6.20 -4.40 -16.26
N TRP A 443 -4.93 -4.33 -15.87
CA TRP A 443 -4.14 -3.10 -15.93
C TRP A 443 -3.27 -2.99 -17.17
N GLN A 444 -3.26 -1.81 -17.78
CA GLN A 444 -2.36 -1.45 -18.89
C GLN A 444 -1.27 -0.47 -18.42
N ALA A 445 -1.60 0.40 -17.47
CA ALA A 445 -0.66 1.34 -16.87
C ALA A 445 -0.17 0.79 -15.53
N ALA A 446 0.94 1.34 -15.04
CA ALA A 446 1.47 1.03 -13.72
C ALA A 446 0.43 1.32 -12.61
N ARG A 447 0.61 0.67 -11.46
CA ARG A 447 -0.37 0.59 -10.36
C ARG A 447 -0.87 1.94 -9.82
N PHE A 448 -0.11 3.01 -10.04
CA PHE A 448 -0.43 4.36 -9.56
C PHE A 448 -1.56 5.03 -10.37
N ALA A 449 -1.95 4.45 -11.51
CA ALA A 449 -2.98 4.99 -12.39
C ALA A 449 -4.38 4.44 -12.05
N LEU A 450 -5.32 5.34 -11.75
CA LEU A 450 -6.75 5.00 -11.82
C LEU A 450 -7.27 4.95 -13.26
N PRO A 451 -8.42 4.30 -13.52
CA PRO A 451 -9.04 4.31 -14.85
C PRO A 451 -9.15 5.71 -15.46
N GLY A 452 -8.67 5.84 -16.69
CA GLY A 452 -8.57 7.09 -17.44
C GLY A 452 -7.26 7.84 -17.25
N VAL A 453 -6.48 7.59 -16.19
CA VAL A 453 -5.22 8.29 -15.91
C VAL A 453 -4.07 7.63 -16.69
N PRO A 454 -3.27 8.41 -17.45
CA PRO A 454 -2.01 7.94 -18.01
C PRO A 454 -0.92 7.80 -16.94
N ALA A 455 -0.06 6.79 -17.06
CA ALA A 455 1.13 6.64 -16.21
C ALA A 455 2.25 5.89 -16.96
N ASN A 456 3.31 5.53 -16.25
CA ASN A 456 4.28 4.54 -16.75
C ASN A 456 3.55 3.31 -17.33
N PRO A 457 4.01 2.73 -18.44
CA PRO A 457 3.45 1.47 -18.94
C PRO A 457 3.62 0.36 -17.90
N LEU A 458 2.62 -0.52 -17.77
CA LEU A 458 2.77 -1.72 -16.94
C LEU A 458 3.80 -2.65 -17.60
N ILE A 459 4.89 -2.92 -16.88
CA ILE A 459 5.99 -3.76 -17.35
C ILE A 459 6.30 -4.79 -16.27
N GLY A 460 6.79 -5.97 -16.67
CA GLY A 460 7.42 -6.94 -15.78
C GLY A 460 8.70 -6.41 -15.10
N ASN A 461 9.69 -7.25 -14.85
CA ASN A 461 10.96 -6.84 -14.24
C ASN A 461 11.83 -5.99 -15.19
N TYR A 462 11.48 -4.72 -15.38
CA TYR A 462 12.10 -3.80 -16.35
C TYR A 462 13.61 -3.59 -16.15
N PHE A 463 14.05 -3.46 -14.89
CA PHE A 463 15.46 -3.26 -14.54
C PHE A 463 16.25 -4.57 -14.44
N GLY A 464 15.58 -5.71 -14.60
CA GLY A 464 16.20 -7.03 -14.47
C GLY A 464 16.81 -7.25 -13.09
N LEU A 465 16.26 -6.61 -12.04
CA LEU A 465 16.78 -6.72 -10.68
C LEU A 465 16.97 -8.19 -10.32
N ASP A 466 18.15 -8.54 -9.82
CA ASP A 466 18.50 -9.93 -9.47
C ASP A 466 18.03 -10.31 -8.07
N ILE A 467 16.91 -9.71 -7.67
CA ILE A 467 16.16 -10.06 -6.46
C ILE A 467 15.81 -11.54 -6.34
N TYR A 468 16.08 -12.37 -7.35
CA TYR A 468 15.73 -13.79 -7.40
C TYR A 468 16.90 -14.70 -7.02
N ASN A 469 18.01 -14.12 -6.56
CA ASN A 469 19.17 -14.84 -6.06
C ASN A 469 19.20 -14.84 -4.51
N SER A 470 20.14 -15.56 -3.90
CA SER A 470 20.27 -15.63 -2.43
C SER A 470 21.06 -14.46 -1.81
N ASP A 471 21.57 -13.54 -2.62
CA ASP A 471 22.43 -12.43 -2.22
C ASP A 471 21.68 -11.10 -2.25
N GLY A 472 20.93 -10.80 -1.18
CA GLY A 472 20.18 -9.54 -1.09
C GLY A 472 21.03 -8.26 -1.05
N ASP A 473 22.36 -8.36 -1.15
CA ASP A 473 23.27 -7.21 -1.30
C ASP A 473 23.09 -6.54 -2.69
N ASP A 474 22.58 -7.25 -3.70
CA ASP A 474 22.41 -6.79 -5.08
C ASP A 474 20.94 -6.63 -5.53
N ASP A 475 19.97 -6.72 -4.61
CA ASP A 475 18.52 -6.66 -4.89
C ASP A 475 18.08 -5.39 -5.68
N TRP A 476 18.92 -4.35 -5.65
CA TRP A 476 18.70 -3.05 -6.27
C TRP A 476 19.66 -2.72 -7.40
N ASP A 477 20.53 -3.66 -7.72
CA ASP A 477 21.44 -3.58 -8.85
C ASP A 477 20.68 -3.89 -10.13
N ILE A 478 20.95 -3.08 -11.15
CA ILE A 478 20.25 -3.13 -12.42
C ILE A 478 21.00 -4.11 -13.34
N HIS A 479 20.35 -5.20 -13.70
CA HIS A 479 20.86 -6.20 -14.66
C HIS A 479 20.02 -6.22 -15.93
N TRP A 480 20.31 -5.30 -16.85
CA TRP A 480 19.51 -5.11 -18.06
C TRP A 480 19.30 -6.37 -18.91
N GLU A 481 20.27 -7.27 -18.96
CA GLU A 481 20.18 -8.54 -19.69
C GLU A 481 19.11 -9.48 -19.12
N LYS A 482 18.89 -9.42 -17.80
CA LYS A 482 17.88 -10.19 -17.06
C LYS A 482 16.49 -9.54 -17.08
N ALA A 483 16.34 -8.38 -17.71
CA ALA A 483 15.07 -7.68 -17.77
C ALA A 483 13.96 -8.53 -18.38
N ASP A 484 12.78 -8.47 -17.77
CA ASP A 484 11.55 -9.11 -18.23
C ASP A 484 10.63 -8.07 -18.86
N CYS A 485 10.58 -8.10 -20.19
CA CYS A 485 9.93 -7.09 -21.01
C CYS A 485 8.49 -7.47 -21.36
N GLY A 486 7.74 -8.03 -20.41
CA GLY A 486 6.30 -8.26 -20.53
C GLY A 486 5.54 -6.95 -20.37
N TYR A 487 4.74 -6.55 -21.37
CA TYR A 487 4.00 -5.28 -21.36
C TYR A 487 2.49 -5.46 -21.25
N GLY A 488 1.86 -4.59 -20.46
CA GLY A 488 0.43 -4.29 -20.50
C GLY A 488 -0.50 -5.41 -20.03
N ILE A 489 -1.76 -5.30 -20.43
CA ILE A 489 -2.89 -6.04 -19.84
C ILE A 489 -2.85 -7.56 -20.04
N THR A 490 -2.20 -8.05 -21.10
CA THR A 490 -1.97 -9.49 -21.32
C THR A 490 -0.50 -9.90 -21.12
N GLN A 491 0.36 -9.02 -20.61
CA GLN A 491 1.80 -9.26 -20.37
C GLN A 491 2.54 -9.82 -21.60
N VAL A 492 2.37 -9.17 -22.76
CA VAL A 492 3.04 -9.58 -24.01
C VAL A 492 4.55 -9.42 -23.87
N THR A 493 5.30 -10.51 -23.99
CA THR A 493 6.77 -10.53 -23.79
C THR A 493 7.54 -10.77 -25.09
N ASP A 494 7.08 -11.71 -25.93
CA ASP A 494 7.79 -12.09 -27.15
C ASP A 494 7.93 -10.92 -28.14
N GLY A 495 9.18 -10.61 -28.49
CA GLY A 495 9.54 -9.54 -29.41
C GLY A 495 9.44 -8.13 -28.83
N MET A 496 9.32 -7.98 -27.50
CA MET A 496 9.26 -6.69 -26.79
C MET A 496 10.62 -6.21 -26.26
N ARG A 497 11.71 -6.95 -26.53
CA ARG A 497 13.08 -6.50 -26.33
C ARG A 497 13.55 -5.62 -27.50
N LEU A 498 14.47 -4.69 -27.25
CA LEU A 498 15.09 -3.89 -28.30
C LEU A 498 15.83 -4.77 -29.31
N ALA A 499 15.77 -4.37 -30.59
CA ALA A 499 16.54 -5.02 -31.64
C ALA A 499 18.05 -4.97 -31.32
N GLY A 500 18.71 -6.12 -31.35
CA GLY A 500 20.12 -6.27 -30.96
C GLY A 500 20.35 -6.48 -29.45
N ARG A 501 19.29 -6.51 -28.62
CA ARG A 501 19.33 -6.81 -27.18
C ARG A 501 18.41 -7.97 -26.80
N GLU A 502 18.07 -8.84 -27.74
CA GLU A 502 17.11 -9.94 -27.52
C GLU A 502 17.63 -11.02 -26.58
N GLY A 503 18.95 -11.22 -26.47
CA GLY A 503 19.54 -12.13 -25.48
C GLY A 503 19.02 -13.57 -25.58
N GLY A 504 18.86 -14.11 -26.80
CA GLY A 504 18.35 -15.47 -27.03
C GLY A 504 16.82 -15.62 -27.00
N HIS A 505 16.09 -14.53 -26.76
CA HIS A 505 14.62 -14.51 -26.81
C HIS A 505 14.11 -14.34 -28.25
N ALA A 506 12.77 -14.33 -28.42
CA ALA A 506 12.13 -14.08 -29.71
C ALA A 506 12.65 -12.77 -30.37
N PRO A 507 12.84 -12.76 -31.70
CA PRO A 507 13.28 -11.56 -32.42
C PRO A 507 12.39 -10.34 -32.15
N ALA A 508 13.00 -9.15 -32.08
CA ALA A 508 12.27 -7.90 -31.84
C ALA A 508 11.19 -7.66 -32.90
N LEU A 509 9.99 -7.27 -32.44
CA LEU A 509 8.93 -6.77 -33.31
C LEU A 509 9.29 -5.38 -33.87
N PRO A 510 8.66 -4.94 -34.97
CA PRO A 510 8.75 -3.56 -35.43
C PRO A 510 8.45 -2.54 -34.32
N ALA A 511 9.18 -1.43 -34.30
CA ALA A 511 9.11 -0.45 -33.20
C ALA A 511 7.72 0.17 -33.01
N ASP A 512 6.95 0.36 -34.09
CA ASP A 512 5.56 0.83 -34.04
C ASP A 512 4.63 -0.19 -33.38
N GLN A 513 4.87 -1.49 -33.61
CA GLN A 513 4.14 -2.57 -32.95
C GLN A 513 4.49 -2.65 -31.47
N GLN A 514 5.78 -2.58 -31.12
CA GLN A 514 6.22 -2.56 -29.71
C GLN A 514 5.58 -1.38 -28.96
N ARG A 515 5.61 -0.18 -29.56
CA ARG A 515 4.98 1.01 -28.96
C ARG A 515 3.48 0.83 -28.77
N ALA A 516 2.77 0.29 -29.76
CA ALA A 516 1.34 0.09 -29.66
C ALA A 516 0.96 -0.99 -28.62
N ILE A 517 1.70 -2.10 -28.53
CA ILE A 517 1.52 -3.12 -27.48
C ILE A 517 1.68 -2.52 -26.07
N ALA A 518 2.68 -1.67 -25.86
CA ALA A 518 2.96 -1.10 -24.55
C ALA A 518 1.98 0.00 -24.13
N LEU A 519 1.48 0.80 -25.07
CA LEU A 519 0.75 2.04 -24.76
C LEU A 519 -0.76 1.96 -25.04
N ASP A 520 -1.22 0.96 -25.81
CA ASP A 520 -2.62 0.79 -26.20
C ASP A 520 -3.17 -0.55 -25.75
N HIS A 521 -4.07 -0.53 -24.77
CA HIS A 521 -4.72 -1.73 -24.24
C HIS A 521 -5.41 -2.55 -25.34
N LYS A 522 -5.97 -1.91 -26.38
CA LYS A 522 -6.67 -2.59 -27.47
C LYS A 522 -5.70 -3.39 -28.34
N THR A 523 -4.57 -2.78 -28.68
CA THR A 523 -3.49 -3.45 -29.42
C THR A 523 -2.86 -4.58 -28.59
N ASN A 524 -2.64 -4.35 -27.29
CA ASN A 524 -2.15 -5.37 -26.36
C ASN A 524 -3.09 -6.59 -26.31
N ILE A 525 -4.39 -6.37 -26.14
CA ILE A 525 -5.44 -7.41 -26.15
C ILE A 525 -5.48 -8.17 -27.48
N ALA A 526 -5.39 -7.47 -28.62
CA ALA A 526 -5.36 -8.12 -29.94
C ALA A 526 -4.15 -9.05 -30.09
N ARG A 527 -2.96 -8.64 -29.61
CA ARG A 527 -1.76 -9.49 -29.61
C ARG A 527 -1.88 -10.64 -28.63
N GLY A 528 -2.40 -10.41 -27.41
CA GLY A 528 -2.66 -11.47 -26.43
C GLY A 528 -3.63 -12.53 -26.95
N LEU A 529 -4.72 -12.11 -27.63
CA LEU A 529 -5.65 -13.01 -28.32
C LEU A 529 -4.92 -13.85 -29.38
N GLN A 530 -4.05 -13.23 -30.18
CA GLN A 530 -3.30 -13.94 -31.21
C GLN A 530 -2.39 -15.03 -30.61
N ILE A 531 -1.68 -14.73 -29.52
CA ILE A 531 -0.85 -15.72 -28.81
C ILE A 531 -1.72 -16.88 -28.30
N LEU A 532 -2.86 -16.59 -27.68
CA LEU A 532 -3.78 -17.62 -27.19
C LEU A 532 -4.31 -18.53 -28.32
N GLN A 533 -4.64 -17.95 -29.48
CA GLN A 533 -5.05 -18.69 -30.67
C GLN A 533 -3.92 -19.57 -31.23
N GLU A 534 -2.68 -19.07 -31.22
CA GLU A 534 -1.49 -19.84 -31.60
C GLU A 534 -1.31 -21.05 -30.68
N LYS A 535 -1.43 -20.87 -29.36
CA LYS A 535 -1.32 -21.97 -28.39
C LYS A 535 -2.42 -23.01 -28.56
N TRP A 536 -3.67 -22.58 -28.78
CA TRP A 536 -4.78 -23.49 -29.10
C TRP A 536 -4.47 -24.33 -30.35
N ASN A 537 -4.00 -23.68 -31.42
CA ASN A 537 -3.68 -24.36 -32.66
C ASN A 537 -2.49 -25.32 -32.50
N GLN A 538 -1.47 -24.94 -31.74
CA GLN A 538 -0.31 -25.79 -31.44
C GLN A 538 -0.73 -27.06 -30.69
N THR A 539 -1.44 -26.93 -29.57
CA THR A 539 -1.87 -28.09 -28.76
C THR A 539 -2.84 -28.97 -29.55
N ARG A 540 -3.75 -28.37 -30.32
CA ARG A 540 -4.75 -29.13 -31.09
C ARG A 540 -4.15 -29.84 -32.30
N ALA A 541 -3.19 -29.23 -33.01
CA ALA A 541 -2.47 -29.87 -34.11
C ALA A 541 -1.70 -31.11 -33.63
N ALA A 542 -1.25 -31.10 -32.38
CA ALA A 542 -0.64 -32.23 -31.70
C ALA A 542 -1.65 -33.29 -31.18
N GLY A 543 -2.94 -33.16 -31.48
CA GLY A 543 -3.98 -34.11 -31.03
C GLY A 543 -4.38 -33.97 -29.56
N MET A 544 -3.88 -32.95 -28.86
CA MET A 544 -4.25 -32.68 -27.48
C MET A 544 -5.61 -31.97 -27.43
N VAL A 545 -6.66 -32.77 -27.31
CA VAL A 545 -8.06 -32.29 -27.28
C VAL A 545 -8.66 -32.55 -25.90
N VAL A 546 -9.32 -31.53 -25.35
CA VAL A 546 -10.07 -31.61 -24.10
C VAL A 546 -11.56 -31.81 -24.38
N ASN A 547 -12.19 -32.74 -23.65
CA ASN A 547 -13.59 -33.14 -23.77
C ASN A 547 -14.02 -33.33 -25.23
N ASN A 548 -14.98 -32.54 -25.72
CA ASN A 548 -15.45 -32.62 -27.10
C ASN A 548 -14.66 -31.72 -28.09
N GLY A 549 -13.67 -30.97 -27.60
CA GLY A 549 -12.81 -30.11 -28.43
C GLY A 549 -13.49 -28.92 -29.09
N SER A 550 -14.72 -28.58 -28.70
CA SER A 550 -15.41 -27.38 -29.19
C SER A 550 -14.76 -26.12 -28.63
N PRO A 551 -14.30 -25.16 -29.47
CA PRO A 551 -13.73 -23.90 -29.01
C PRO A 551 -14.72 -23.04 -28.22
N ARG A 552 -16.02 -23.28 -28.37
CA ARG A 552 -17.08 -22.53 -27.67
C ARG A 552 -17.15 -22.78 -26.17
N LYS A 553 -16.47 -23.83 -25.69
CA LYS A 553 -16.58 -24.32 -24.32
C LYS A 553 -15.38 -23.92 -23.48
N ILE A 554 -15.62 -23.36 -22.30
CA ILE A 554 -14.60 -22.80 -21.39
C ILE A 554 -13.51 -23.83 -21.05
N GLU A 555 -13.92 -25.00 -20.59
CA GLU A 555 -13.04 -26.08 -20.13
C GLU A 555 -12.08 -26.59 -21.22
N ASN A 556 -12.48 -26.49 -22.49
CA ASN A 556 -11.68 -27.02 -23.59
C ASN A 556 -10.39 -26.22 -23.83
N TRP A 557 -10.29 -25.01 -23.28
CA TRP A 557 -9.12 -24.13 -23.39
C TRP A 557 -7.98 -24.48 -22.41
N PHE A 558 -8.18 -25.46 -21.53
CA PHE A 558 -7.23 -25.81 -20.47
C PHE A 558 -5.79 -26.02 -20.97
N PHE A 559 -5.59 -26.72 -22.08
CA PHE A 559 -4.26 -26.92 -22.66
C PHE A 559 -3.67 -25.65 -23.29
N ALA A 560 -4.50 -24.84 -23.95
CA ALA A 560 -4.04 -23.60 -24.59
C ALA A 560 -3.56 -22.58 -23.55
N VAL A 561 -4.27 -22.45 -22.42
CA VAL A 561 -3.87 -21.54 -21.33
C VAL A 561 -2.67 -22.08 -20.53
N TRP A 562 -2.50 -23.40 -20.44
CA TRP A 562 -1.27 -24.01 -19.92
C TRP A 562 -0.08 -23.63 -20.80
N ALA A 563 -0.22 -23.80 -22.12
CA ALA A 563 0.79 -23.43 -23.08
C ALA A 563 1.03 -21.91 -23.22
N TYR A 564 0.03 -21.09 -22.89
CA TYR A 564 0.16 -19.63 -22.83
C TYR A 564 1.18 -19.23 -21.75
N ASN A 565 1.09 -19.86 -20.58
CA ASN A 565 1.92 -19.53 -19.43
C ASN A 565 3.32 -20.14 -19.49
N SER A 566 3.43 -21.47 -19.68
CA SER A 566 4.72 -22.18 -19.60
C SER A 566 5.27 -22.62 -20.95
N GLY A 567 4.65 -22.22 -22.06
CA GLY A 567 5.01 -22.66 -23.41
C GLY A 567 4.49 -24.06 -23.78
N PHE A 568 4.60 -24.39 -25.07
CA PHE A 568 4.29 -25.71 -25.63
C PHE A 568 5.55 -26.27 -26.30
N ASN A 569 5.96 -27.46 -25.88
CA ASN A 569 7.13 -28.11 -26.43
C ASN A 569 6.68 -29.06 -27.55
N ALA A 570 6.99 -28.71 -28.80
CA ALA A 570 6.56 -29.50 -29.95
C ALA A 570 7.28 -30.85 -30.03
N ASP A 571 6.56 -31.88 -30.48
CA ASP A 571 7.13 -33.20 -30.79
C ASP A 571 8.15 -33.08 -31.93
N LYS A 572 9.39 -33.47 -31.66
CA LYS A 572 10.49 -33.48 -32.64
C LYS A 572 10.57 -34.80 -33.41
N GLY A 573 9.78 -35.82 -33.03
CA GLY A 573 9.80 -37.15 -33.64
C GLY A 573 11.07 -37.96 -33.36
N ASP A 574 11.95 -37.45 -32.50
CA ASP A 574 13.15 -38.12 -31.99
C ASP A 574 12.87 -38.82 -30.64
N GLY A 575 11.62 -38.75 -30.19
CA GLY A 575 11.08 -39.24 -28.91
C GLY A 575 11.63 -38.51 -27.69
N SER A 576 12.20 -37.32 -27.85
CA SER A 576 12.39 -36.39 -26.73
C SER A 576 11.04 -36.05 -26.07
N PRO A 577 11.03 -35.70 -24.77
CA PRO A 577 9.81 -35.28 -24.09
C PRO A 577 9.18 -34.09 -24.81
N TRP A 578 7.87 -34.13 -24.97
CA TRP A 578 7.12 -33.09 -25.68
C TRP A 578 5.74 -32.90 -25.02
N GLY A 579 5.11 -31.75 -25.27
CA GLY A 579 3.82 -31.37 -24.70
C GLY A 579 3.92 -30.28 -23.65
N LEU A 580 3.07 -30.38 -22.62
CA LEU A 580 2.90 -29.42 -21.54
C LEU A 580 3.72 -29.81 -20.30
N GLY A 581 4.52 -28.87 -19.78
CA GLY A 581 5.50 -29.10 -18.69
C GLY A 581 4.89 -29.36 -17.30
N TRP A 582 5.73 -29.76 -16.34
CA TRP A 582 5.32 -30.25 -15.01
C TRP A 582 4.76 -29.17 -14.06
N THR A 583 5.26 -27.94 -14.11
CA THR A 583 4.89 -26.84 -13.17
C THR A 583 3.39 -26.67 -13.01
N ASN A 584 2.67 -26.67 -14.13
CA ASN A 584 1.24 -26.39 -14.20
C ASN A 584 0.39 -27.66 -14.14
N ASN A 585 1.01 -28.83 -13.91
CA ASN A 585 0.28 -30.08 -13.75
C ASN A 585 -0.53 -30.07 -12.45
N PRO A 586 -1.87 -30.24 -12.50
CA PRO A 586 -2.72 -30.26 -11.31
C PRO A 586 -2.30 -31.25 -10.21
N ILE A 587 -1.58 -32.33 -10.52
CA ILE A 587 -1.10 -33.30 -9.52
C ILE A 587 0.22 -32.87 -8.86
N ASN A 588 0.90 -31.83 -9.36
CA ASN A 588 2.16 -31.37 -8.82
C ASN A 588 2.00 -31.06 -7.31
N PRO A 589 2.79 -31.70 -6.42
CA PRO A 589 2.70 -31.52 -4.97
C PRO A 589 2.91 -30.09 -4.47
N ARG A 590 3.41 -29.18 -5.33
CA ARG A 590 3.39 -27.72 -5.11
C ARG A 590 2.00 -27.20 -4.81
N TYR A 591 0.94 -27.80 -5.36
CA TYR A 591 -0.43 -27.38 -5.12
C TYR A 591 -1.10 -28.31 -4.09
N PRO A 592 -1.88 -27.78 -3.14
CA PRO A 592 -2.57 -28.63 -2.18
C PRO A 592 -3.55 -29.56 -2.90
N ALA A 593 -3.48 -30.86 -2.58
CA ALA A 593 -4.29 -31.89 -3.24
C ALA A 593 -5.79 -31.78 -2.91
N ASN A 594 -6.14 -31.10 -1.80
CA ASN A 594 -7.50 -30.83 -1.34
C ASN A 594 -8.09 -29.49 -1.82
N ARG A 595 -7.42 -28.77 -2.72
CA ARG A 595 -7.89 -27.46 -3.19
C ARG A 595 -9.24 -27.55 -3.93
N LEU A 596 -10.08 -26.58 -3.62
CA LEU A 596 -11.33 -26.30 -4.33
C LEU A 596 -11.03 -25.72 -5.72
N PRO A 597 -11.99 -25.66 -6.66
CA PRO A 597 -11.91 -24.75 -7.80
C PRO A 597 -11.60 -23.31 -7.36
N PHE A 598 -10.76 -22.62 -8.13
CA PHE A 598 -10.37 -21.25 -7.82
C PHE A 598 -11.60 -20.31 -7.85
N LEU A 599 -11.79 -19.52 -6.79
CA LEU A 599 -12.88 -18.57 -6.58
C LEU A 599 -14.27 -19.24 -6.45
N GLU A 600 -14.34 -20.53 -6.11
CA GLU A 600 -15.60 -21.30 -6.09
C GLU A 600 -16.70 -20.60 -5.28
N TYR A 601 -16.35 -20.13 -4.07
CA TYR A 601 -17.30 -19.54 -3.12
C TYR A 601 -16.99 -18.08 -2.78
N THR A 602 -15.74 -17.65 -2.93
CA THR A 602 -15.28 -16.33 -2.47
C THR A 602 -14.08 -15.85 -3.28
N GLN A 603 -13.92 -14.52 -3.34
CA GLN A 603 -12.73 -13.86 -3.90
C GLN A 603 -11.48 -14.04 -3.01
N THR A 604 -11.63 -14.58 -1.80
CA THR A 604 -10.52 -14.87 -0.87
C THR A 604 -9.44 -15.76 -1.50
N ASP A 605 -9.77 -16.62 -2.46
CA ASP A 605 -8.76 -17.46 -3.12
C ASP A 605 -7.70 -16.62 -3.86
N ALA A 606 -8.04 -15.40 -4.33
CA ALA A 606 -7.10 -14.46 -4.94
C ALA A 606 -6.02 -13.95 -3.96
N LYS A 607 -6.21 -14.13 -2.65
CA LYS A 607 -5.18 -13.91 -1.62
C LYS A 607 -4.08 -14.99 -1.64
N TYR A 608 -4.40 -16.21 -2.10
CA TYR A 608 -3.46 -17.34 -2.17
C TYR A 608 -3.41 -17.97 -3.57
N PRO A 609 -3.12 -17.20 -4.63
CA PRO A 609 -3.17 -17.70 -6.00
C PRO A 609 -2.12 -18.80 -6.25
N ASN A 610 -1.05 -18.82 -5.44
CA ASN A 610 -0.02 -19.86 -5.40
C ASN A 610 -0.54 -21.28 -5.07
N ARG A 611 -1.79 -21.44 -4.62
CA ARG A 611 -2.40 -22.75 -4.36
C ARG A 611 -3.00 -23.40 -5.63
N TRP A 612 -3.05 -22.69 -6.75
CA TRP A 612 -3.61 -23.20 -8.01
C TRP A 612 -2.62 -23.09 -9.17
N PRO A 613 -2.54 -24.11 -10.05
CA PRO A 613 -1.81 -23.98 -11.30
C PRO A 613 -2.47 -22.94 -12.21
N TYR A 614 -1.69 -22.34 -13.10
CA TYR A 614 -2.14 -21.25 -13.96
C TYR A 614 -3.46 -21.54 -14.70
N PRO A 615 -3.65 -22.71 -15.37
CA PRO A 615 -4.91 -23.02 -16.04
C PRO A 615 -6.13 -23.01 -15.13
N GLU A 616 -6.01 -23.52 -13.89
CA GLU A 616 -7.12 -23.52 -12.94
C GLU A 616 -7.49 -22.10 -12.50
N LYS A 617 -6.51 -21.19 -12.39
CA LYS A 617 -6.76 -19.77 -12.12
C LYS A 617 -7.58 -19.12 -13.24
N ILE A 618 -7.19 -19.35 -14.50
CA ILE A 618 -7.92 -18.83 -15.67
C ILE A 618 -9.35 -19.36 -15.73
N MET A 619 -9.55 -20.65 -15.48
CA MET A 619 -10.89 -21.25 -15.42
C MET A 619 -11.76 -20.64 -14.31
N GLY A 620 -11.18 -20.34 -13.14
CA GLY A 620 -11.87 -19.66 -12.05
C GLY A 620 -12.27 -18.24 -12.40
N TRP A 621 -11.36 -17.43 -12.97
CA TRP A 621 -11.69 -16.08 -13.45
C TRP A 621 -12.78 -16.09 -14.52
N ALA A 622 -12.71 -17.03 -15.48
CA ALA A 622 -13.75 -17.19 -16.49
C ALA A 622 -15.11 -17.53 -15.88
N ALA A 623 -15.14 -18.28 -14.77
CA ALA A 623 -16.36 -18.70 -14.11
C ALA A 623 -16.99 -17.65 -13.17
N GLN A 624 -16.19 -16.78 -12.54
CA GLN A 624 -16.64 -15.92 -11.43
C GLN A 624 -16.34 -14.44 -11.59
N SER A 625 -15.50 -14.05 -12.56
CA SER A 625 -15.00 -12.68 -12.74
C SER A 625 -14.15 -12.16 -11.58
N ILE A 626 -13.33 -11.14 -11.87
CA ILE A 626 -12.57 -10.42 -10.85
C ILE A 626 -13.45 -9.38 -10.17
N ALA A 627 -13.26 -9.15 -8.88
CA ALA A 627 -13.97 -8.09 -8.16
C ALA A 627 -13.29 -6.72 -8.36
N THR A 628 -14.07 -5.70 -8.68
CA THR A 628 -13.64 -4.32 -8.91
C THR A 628 -14.46 -3.34 -8.05
N PRO A 629 -14.11 -2.05 -8.01
CA PRO A 629 -14.83 -1.12 -7.18
C PRO A 629 -16.34 -1.03 -7.41
N THR A 630 -16.73 -1.29 -8.66
CA THR A 630 -18.09 -1.12 -9.16
C THR A 630 -18.83 -2.45 -9.34
N GLY A 631 -18.27 -3.56 -8.83
CA GLY A 631 -18.81 -4.91 -8.97
C GLY A 631 -17.89 -5.85 -9.76
N PRO A 632 -18.42 -6.89 -10.43
CA PRO A 632 -17.62 -7.75 -11.30
C PRO A 632 -16.90 -6.95 -12.39
N GLY A 633 -15.66 -7.30 -12.70
CA GLY A 633 -14.84 -6.61 -13.70
C GLY A 633 -15.24 -6.91 -15.14
N PHE A 634 -15.90 -8.04 -15.36
CA PHE A 634 -16.46 -8.47 -16.64
C PHE A 634 -17.57 -9.50 -16.44
N ALA A 635 -18.38 -9.77 -17.46
CA ALA A 635 -19.42 -10.79 -17.41
C ALA A 635 -18.83 -12.22 -17.40
N PRO A 636 -19.09 -13.03 -16.36
CA PRO A 636 -18.58 -14.40 -16.29
C PRO A 636 -19.29 -15.31 -17.30
N ALA A 637 -18.67 -16.47 -17.54
CA ALA A 637 -19.27 -17.54 -18.32
C ALA A 637 -20.48 -18.15 -17.59
N TRP A 638 -21.31 -18.84 -18.36
CA TRP A 638 -22.53 -19.47 -17.85
C TRP A 638 -22.60 -20.96 -18.21
N TRP A 639 -23.37 -21.74 -17.44
CA TRP A 639 -23.52 -23.19 -17.59
C TRP A 639 -25.00 -23.54 -17.77
N ASN A 640 -25.30 -24.53 -18.64
CA ASN A 640 -26.66 -24.95 -18.98
C ASN A 640 -27.27 -25.83 -17.88
N SER A 641 -27.76 -25.25 -16.79
CA SER A 641 -28.73 -25.86 -15.85
C SER A 641 -29.05 -24.85 -14.74
N ALA A 642 -30.32 -24.66 -14.38
CA ALA A 642 -30.68 -23.91 -13.18
C ALA A 642 -30.61 -24.82 -11.94
N GLY A 643 -30.24 -24.28 -10.77
CA GLY A 643 -30.21 -25.02 -9.51
C GLY A 643 -28.90 -25.78 -9.25
N ALA A 644 -28.96 -26.87 -8.48
CA ALA A 644 -27.80 -27.59 -7.97
C ALA A 644 -26.88 -28.16 -9.08
N ASP A 645 -27.44 -28.57 -10.21
CA ASP A 645 -26.67 -29.13 -11.33
C ASP A 645 -25.83 -28.08 -12.07
N GLY A 646 -26.34 -26.84 -12.17
CA GLY A 646 -25.59 -25.72 -12.78
C GLY A 646 -24.40 -25.29 -11.92
N ASN A 647 -24.60 -25.22 -10.60
CA ASN A 647 -23.52 -24.95 -9.65
C ASN A 647 -22.47 -26.05 -9.70
N LEU A 648 -22.89 -27.33 -9.66
CA LEU A 648 -21.97 -28.46 -9.77
C LEU A 648 -21.19 -28.45 -11.09
N ASN A 649 -21.85 -28.10 -12.20
CA ASN A 649 -21.20 -27.94 -13.50
C ASN A 649 -20.15 -26.81 -13.47
N ARG A 650 -20.48 -25.64 -12.92
CA ARG A 650 -19.50 -24.56 -12.73
C ARG A 650 -18.33 -24.99 -11.84
N GLN A 651 -18.58 -25.70 -10.75
CA GLN A 651 -17.53 -26.23 -9.86
C GLN A 651 -16.60 -27.22 -10.60
N ASN A 652 -17.17 -28.04 -11.47
CA ASN A 652 -16.41 -29.01 -12.28
C ASN A 652 -15.70 -28.37 -13.49
N VAL A 653 -15.61 -27.04 -13.58
CA VAL A 653 -14.73 -26.37 -14.56
C VAL A 653 -13.27 -26.78 -14.34
N LYS A 654 -12.89 -27.04 -13.08
CA LYS A 654 -11.60 -27.61 -12.69
C LYS A 654 -11.56 -29.13 -12.96
N PRO A 655 -10.49 -29.67 -13.58
CA PRO A 655 -10.34 -31.11 -13.78
C PRO A 655 -9.98 -31.86 -12.48
N PRO A 656 -10.23 -33.18 -12.41
CA PRO A 656 -9.65 -34.03 -11.37
C PRO A 656 -8.13 -33.92 -11.35
N VAL A 657 -7.53 -33.80 -10.16
CA VAL A 657 -6.11 -33.43 -10.07
C VAL A 657 -5.14 -34.50 -10.59
N ASP A 658 -5.56 -35.77 -10.69
CA ASP A 658 -4.79 -36.90 -11.26
C ASP A 658 -5.07 -37.18 -12.75
N LEU A 659 -5.84 -36.32 -13.42
CA LEU A 659 -6.22 -36.54 -14.82
C LEU A 659 -5.01 -36.54 -15.76
N PHE A 660 -4.04 -35.64 -15.54
CA PHE A 660 -2.90 -35.38 -16.42
C PHE A 660 -1.61 -36.08 -15.97
N CYS A 661 -1.75 -37.19 -15.26
CA CYS A 661 -0.63 -38.06 -14.91
C CYS A 661 -1.09 -39.51 -15.06
N LYS A 662 -0.72 -40.12 -16.18
CA LYS A 662 -1.11 -41.47 -16.55
C LYS A 662 0.11 -42.26 -17.06
N PRO A 663 0.08 -43.60 -17.00
CA PRO A 663 1.14 -44.44 -17.58
C PRO A 663 1.46 -44.13 -19.05
N GLN A 664 0.49 -43.62 -19.81
CA GLN A 664 0.63 -43.30 -21.23
C GLN A 664 1.49 -42.07 -21.53
N ASN A 665 1.75 -41.20 -20.54
CA ASN A 665 2.75 -40.14 -20.63
C ASN A 665 3.91 -40.39 -19.66
N ASP A 666 4.17 -41.67 -19.39
CA ASP A 666 5.18 -42.16 -18.45
C ASP A 666 5.02 -41.65 -17.01
N CYS A 667 3.85 -41.15 -16.64
CA CYS A 667 3.58 -40.63 -15.31
C CYS A 667 2.87 -41.67 -14.44
N TYR A 668 3.56 -42.15 -13.41
CA TYR A 668 3.08 -43.20 -12.51
C TYR A 668 2.95 -42.62 -11.09
N PRO A 669 1.77 -42.12 -10.69
CA PRO A 669 1.57 -41.58 -9.35
C PRO A 669 2.00 -42.59 -8.28
N GLY A 670 3.06 -42.24 -7.55
CA GLY A 670 3.59 -43.03 -6.44
C GLY A 670 4.64 -44.11 -6.78
N GLN A 671 5.05 -44.24 -8.05
CA GLN A 671 6.29 -44.95 -8.41
C GLN A 671 7.50 -44.00 -8.36
N GLN A 672 8.70 -44.56 -8.32
CA GLN A 672 9.96 -43.81 -8.25
C GLN A 672 10.97 -44.40 -9.25
N TRP A 673 11.35 -43.61 -10.25
CA TRP A 673 12.26 -43.99 -11.33
C TRP A 673 13.54 -43.17 -11.25
N VAL A 674 14.68 -43.82 -11.01
CA VAL A 674 16.00 -43.16 -10.94
C VAL A 674 16.38 -42.65 -12.34
N PRO A 675 16.71 -41.37 -12.53
CA PRO A 675 17.26 -40.87 -13.78
C PRO A 675 18.69 -41.33 -14.00
N ASP A 676 19.05 -41.52 -15.26
CA ASP A 676 20.40 -41.90 -15.67
C ASP A 676 20.84 -41.19 -16.97
N ASP A 677 20.08 -40.19 -17.42
CA ASP A 677 20.34 -39.43 -18.65
C ASP A 677 21.29 -38.23 -18.44
N PRO A 678 22.34 -38.06 -19.26
CA PRO A 678 23.29 -36.94 -19.14
C PRO A 678 22.67 -35.53 -19.15
N SER A 679 21.46 -35.34 -19.68
CA SER A 679 20.78 -34.04 -19.64
C SER A 679 20.19 -33.69 -18.28
N VAL A 680 20.11 -34.66 -17.37
CA VAL A 680 19.63 -34.52 -16.00
C VAL A 680 20.60 -35.12 -14.96
N LEU A 681 21.77 -35.58 -15.41
CA LEU A 681 22.88 -35.99 -14.57
C LEU A 681 23.91 -34.85 -14.55
N PRO A 682 24.37 -34.40 -13.38
CA PRO A 682 25.35 -33.34 -13.30
C PRO A 682 26.78 -33.80 -13.63
N GLY A 683 27.73 -32.86 -13.68
CA GLY A 683 29.12 -33.10 -14.07
C GLY A 683 29.92 -33.97 -13.08
N PRO A 684 31.21 -34.27 -13.36
CA PRO A 684 32.03 -35.14 -12.50
C PRO A 684 32.21 -34.54 -11.09
N GLY A 685 31.49 -35.07 -10.09
CA GLY A 685 31.56 -34.63 -8.69
C GLY A 685 30.20 -34.38 -8.03
N ASP A 686 29.11 -34.41 -8.79
CA ASP A 686 27.75 -34.13 -8.33
C ASP A 686 26.85 -35.38 -8.36
N ASP A 687 25.86 -35.46 -7.46
CA ASP A 687 24.90 -36.57 -7.36
C ASP A 687 23.77 -36.48 -8.42
N PRO A 688 23.27 -37.62 -8.96
CA PRO A 688 22.22 -37.68 -9.98
C PRO A 688 20.88 -37.05 -9.52
N GLU A 689 20.02 -36.64 -10.46
CA GLU A 689 18.62 -36.27 -10.19
C GLU A 689 17.89 -37.44 -9.45
N PRO A 690 16.91 -37.21 -8.55
CA PRO A 690 16.36 -38.29 -7.75
C PRO A 690 15.25 -39.06 -8.45
N PRO A 691 14.86 -40.22 -7.90
CA PRO A 691 13.73 -40.96 -8.44
C PRO A 691 12.39 -40.21 -8.43
N GLY A 692 11.83 -39.96 -9.61
CA GLY A 692 10.55 -39.27 -9.81
C GLY A 692 9.42 -40.21 -10.31
N PRO A 693 8.17 -39.74 -10.37
CA PRO A 693 7.05 -40.55 -10.89
C PRO A 693 7.08 -40.72 -12.41
N CYS A 694 7.97 -40.01 -13.12
CA CYS A 694 8.10 -40.02 -14.56
C CYS A 694 9.13 -41.10 -15.02
N ASP A 695 8.73 -42.10 -15.81
CA ASP A 695 9.62 -43.16 -16.34
C ASP A 695 10.16 -42.86 -17.75
N HIS A 696 10.04 -41.60 -18.20
CA HIS A 696 10.44 -41.25 -19.57
C HIS A 696 11.93 -41.53 -19.78
N LYS A 697 12.28 -42.12 -20.93
CA LYS A 697 13.66 -42.40 -21.35
C LYS A 697 14.00 -41.61 -22.60
N ASN A 698 14.98 -40.72 -22.49
CA ASN A 698 15.57 -39.99 -23.60
C ASN A 698 16.05 -40.99 -24.68
N PRO A 699 15.49 -40.94 -25.89
CA PRO A 699 15.83 -41.92 -26.92
C PRO A 699 17.23 -41.76 -27.51
N ALA A 700 17.83 -40.57 -27.37
CA ALA A 700 19.21 -40.35 -27.81
C ALA A 700 20.22 -41.14 -26.97
N THR A 701 19.87 -41.48 -25.73
CA THR A 701 20.78 -42.08 -24.74
C THR A 701 20.26 -43.40 -24.17
N GLY A 702 18.96 -43.70 -24.34
CA GLY A 702 18.26 -44.83 -23.74
C GLY A 702 18.03 -44.70 -22.23
N LYS A 703 18.29 -43.52 -21.66
CA LYS A 703 18.37 -43.26 -20.23
C LYS A 703 17.25 -42.31 -19.78
N ARG A 704 16.88 -42.39 -18.50
CA ARG A 704 15.76 -41.69 -17.88
C ARG A 704 16.09 -40.23 -17.58
N ASP A 705 15.20 -39.33 -18.00
CA ASP A 705 15.29 -37.87 -17.84
C ASP A 705 14.14 -37.25 -17.01
N LEU A 706 13.28 -38.10 -16.45
CA LEU A 706 12.11 -37.77 -15.62
C LEU A 706 11.11 -36.77 -16.21
N LYS A 707 11.07 -36.58 -17.52
CA LYS A 707 10.14 -35.63 -18.13
C LYS A 707 8.85 -36.32 -18.56
N CYS A 708 7.83 -36.33 -17.70
CA CYS A 708 6.49 -36.79 -18.05
C CYS A 708 5.56 -35.66 -18.52
N TRP A 709 6.00 -34.91 -19.54
CA TRP A 709 5.21 -33.84 -20.14
C TRP A 709 3.89 -34.37 -20.69
N TRP A 710 2.79 -33.64 -20.46
CA TRP A 710 1.47 -34.10 -20.87
C TRP A 710 1.23 -33.80 -22.34
N HIS A 711 0.89 -34.83 -23.12
CA HIS A 711 0.69 -34.72 -24.57
C HIS A 711 -0.48 -35.57 -25.10
N LEU A 712 -1.44 -35.92 -24.23
CA LEU A 712 -2.57 -36.80 -24.57
C LEU A 712 -3.90 -36.03 -24.57
N PRO A 713 -4.93 -36.51 -25.29
CA PRO A 713 -6.29 -36.00 -25.13
C PRO A 713 -6.82 -36.32 -23.71
N ALA A 714 -7.71 -35.48 -23.19
CA ALA A 714 -8.26 -35.63 -21.85
C ALA A 714 -9.78 -35.36 -21.83
N THR A 715 -10.51 -36.05 -20.96
CA THR A 715 -11.96 -35.84 -20.79
C THR A 715 -12.34 -35.97 -19.32
N TRP A 716 -13.02 -34.97 -18.78
CA TRP A 716 -13.66 -35.02 -17.45
C TRP A 716 -15.12 -34.57 -17.46
N LYS A 717 -15.56 -33.95 -18.56
CA LYS A 717 -16.96 -33.64 -18.86
C LYS A 717 -17.37 -34.36 -20.14
N PRO A 718 -17.78 -35.65 -20.07
CA PRO A 718 -18.09 -36.42 -21.27
C PRO A 718 -19.30 -35.86 -22.04
N ASP A 719 -20.29 -35.28 -21.35
CA ASP A 719 -21.39 -34.53 -21.96
C ASP A 719 -21.11 -33.02 -21.97
N CYS A 720 -19.98 -32.63 -22.55
CA CYS A 720 -19.52 -31.24 -22.56
C CYS A 720 -20.49 -30.29 -23.26
N GLU A 721 -21.35 -30.79 -24.15
CA GLU A 721 -22.37 -29.92 -24.75
C GLU A 721 -23.33 -29.34 -23.72
N GLN A 722 -23.73 -30.13 -22.72
CA GLN A 722 -24.63 -29.71 -21.65
C GLN A 722 -23.89 -29.21 -20.41
N THR A 723 -22.74 -29.81 -20.09
CA THR A 723 -22.08 -29.62 -18.79
C THR A 723 -20.90 -28.65 -18.80
N CYS A 724 -20.34 -28.30 -19.97
CA CYS A 724 -19.27 -27.31 -20.06
C CYS A 724 -19.82 -25.88 -20.10
N GLY A 725 -19.00 -24.93 -19.68
CA GLY A 725 -19.31 -23.51 -19.68
C GLY A 725 -19.36 -22.98 -21.10
N VAL A 726 -20.21 -22.00 -21.33
CA VAL A 726 -20.35 -21.32 -22.62
C VAL A 726 -19.95 -19.86 -22.45
N TRP A 727 -19.37 -19.29 -23.51
CA TRP A 727 -19.04 -17.87 -23.55
C TRP A 727 -20.25 -16.97 -23.24
N ASN A 728 -19.96 -15.75 -22.84
CA ASN A 728 -20.91 -14.65 -22.76
C ASN A 728 -20.32 -13.45 -23.53
N PHE A 729 -21.11 -12.77 -24.35
CA PHE A 729 -20.67 -11.54 -25.01
C PHE A 729 -21.49 -10.40 -24.44
N THR A 730 -20.81 -9.41 -23.89
CA THR A 730 -21.44 -8.20 -23.35
C THR A 730 -21.48 -7.10 -24.40
N TYR A 731 -20.46 -7.04 -25.26
CA TYR A 731 -20.28 -5.97 -26.25
C TYR A 731 -20.05 -6.52 -27.66
N ASP A 732 -20.97 -6.22 -28.59
CA ASP A 732 -20.86 -6.62 -30.00
C ASP A 732 -20.77 -5.42 -30.98
N VAL A 733 -21.07 -4.21 -30.52
CA VAL A 733 -21.12 -2.97 -31.33
C VAL A 733 -20.27 -1.82 -30.77
N GLU A 734 -20.10 -0.78 -31.59
CA GLU A 734 -19.57 0.54 -31.17
C GLU A 734 -20.67 1.41 -30.51
N PRO A 735 -20.32 2.43 -29.72
CA PRO A 735 -18.96 2.84 -29.31
C PRO A 735 -18.42 2.09 -28.09
N SER A 736 -17.10 2.12 -27.89
CA SER A 736 -16.46 1.72 -26.63
C SER A 736 -17.05 2.45 -25.41
N PRO A 737 -17.12 1.82 -24.22
CA PRO A 737 -17.46 2.50 -22.98
C PRO A 737 -16.58 3.73 -22.71
N GLY A 738 -17.15 4.73 -22.02
CA GLY A 738 -16.46 5.97 -21.70
C GLY A 738 -15.25 5.77 -20.78
N TRP A 739 -14.30 6.70 -20.86
CA TRP A 739 -13.15 6.76 -19.96
C TRP A 739 -13.55 7.13 -18.53
N GLY A 740 -12.71 6.77 -17.57
CA GLY A 740 -12.83 7.23 -16.19
C GLY A 740 -12.45 8.71 -16.06
N ALA A 741 -13.21 9.47 -15.26
CA ALA A 741 -13.02 10.91 -15.03
C ALA A 741 -12.13 11.23 -13.80
N ASN A 742 -11.23 10.32 -13.42
CA ASN A 742 -10.42 10.46 -12.20
C ASN A 742 -9.30 11.49 -12.39
N TYR A 743 -9.10 12.43 -11.48
CA TYR A 743 -7.95 13.36 -11.52
C TYR A 743 -7.74 14.09 -12.87
N PRO A 744 -8.69 14.94 -13.30
CA PRO A 744 -8.53 15.71 -14.53
C PRO A 744 -7.39 16.72 -14.41
N PRO A 745 -6.58 16.92 -15.46
CA PRO A 745 -5.48 17.88 -15.43
C PRO A 745 -5.97 19.34 -15.37
N ARG A 746 -5.12 20.23 -14.85
CA ARG A 746 -5.32 21.68 -14.88
C ARG A 746 -4.52 22.31 -16.03
N CYS A 747 -5.21 22.53 -17.15
CA CYS A 747 -4.60 23.16 -18.33
C CYS A 747 -4.59 24.69 -18.32
N ALA A 748 -5.42 25.32 -17.49
CA ALA A 748 -5.59 26.78 -17.47
C ALA A 748 -4.59 27.47 -16.53
N GLN A 749 -4.18 28.69 -16.91
CA GLN A 749 -3.35 29.58 -16.08
C GLN A 749 -4.17 30.62 -15.30
N ASP A 750 -5.49 30.43 -15.20
CA ASP A 750 -6.44 31.41 -14.69
C ASP A 750 -6.23 31.80 -13.22
N THR A 751 -5.55 30.95 -12.45
CA THR A 751 -5.18 31.22 -11.05
C THR A 751 -3.83 31.91 -10.87
N LEU A 752 -3.06 32.10 -11.95
CA LEU A 752 -1.76 32.75 -11.92
C LEU A 752 -1.84 34.23 -12.33
N PRO A 753 -0.96 35.10 -11.81
CA PRO A 753 -0.81 36.47 -12.28
C PRO A 753 -0.35 36.51 -13.75
N ALA A 754 -0.87 37.47 -14.52
CA ALA A 754 -0.58 37.58 -15.95
C ALA A 754 0.92 37.75 -16.32
N ASN A 755 1.76 38.21 -15.38
CA ASN A 755 3.20 38.36 -15.56
C ASN A 755 4.04 37.20 -14.98
N ALA A 756 3.40 36.10 -14.59
CA ALA A 756 4.08 34.92 -14.08
C ALA A 756 4.94 34.25 -15.16
N LEU A 757 6.19 33.97 -14.82
CA LEU A 757 7.14 33.22 -15.62
C LEU A 757 7.09 31.76 -15.19
N ILE A 758 6.35 30.95 -15.94
CA ILE A 758 6.07 29.55 -15.61
C ILE A 758 7.18 28.66 -16.17
N ILE A 759 7.66 27.75 -15.34
CA ILE A 759 8.56 26.66 -15.70
C ILE A 759 7.85 25.37 -15.32
N ASP A 760 7.55 24.59 -16.33
CA ASP A 760 6.93 23.27 -16.21
C ASP A 760 8.02 22.20 -16.00
N ASP A 761 7.64 21.01 -15.54
CA ASP A 761 8.53 19.84 -15.54
C ASP A 761 8.87 19.35 -16.96
N LEU A 762 8.02 19.65 -17.94
CA LEU A 762 8.25 19.35 -19.36
C LEU A 762 8.35 20.59 -20.25
N PRO A 763 9.25 20.61 -21.26
CA PRO A 763 9.40 21.76 -22.16
C PRO A 763 8.16 22.01 -23.05
N ALA A 764 7.34 20.99 -23.25
CA ALA A 764 6.07 21.04 -23.98
C ALA A 764 5.14 19.94 -23.45
N THR A 765 3.82 20.13 -23.59
CA THR A 765 2.84 19.08 -23.28
C THR A 765 3.20 17.83 -24.06
N PRO A 766 3.22 16.64 -23.42
CA PRO A 766 3.46 15.40 -24.12
C PRO A 766 2.54 15.25 -25.34
N ALA A 767 3.13 15.29 -26.54
CA ALA A 767 2.40 15.06 -27.79
C ALA A 767 1.84 13.63 -27.92
N ALA A 768 2.26 12.75 -27.00
CA ALA A 768 2.14 11.31 -27.11
C ALA A 768 1.20 10.67 -26.07
N LEU A 769 0.18 11.39 -25.64
CA LEU A 769 -1.13 10.77 -25.69
C LEU A 769 -1.55 10.81 -27.17
N PRO A 770 -1.15 9.87 -28.05
CA PRO A 770 -1.68 9.90 -29.40
C PRO A 770 -3.20 9.89 -29.22
N ALA A 771 -3.82 10.89 -29.82
CA ALA A 771 -5.22 11.26 -29.71
C ALA A 771 -6.25 10.10 -29.66
N LYS A 772 -5.85 8.89 -30.08
CA LYS A 772 -6.65 7.68 -30.11
C LYS A 772 -6.59 6.79 -28.85
N TRP A 773 -5.62 6.92 -27.95
CA TRP A 773 -5.38 5.96 -26.83
C TRP A 773 -5.68 6.50 -25.43
N ALA A 774 -6.13 7.74 -25.35
CA ALA A 774 -6.38 8.43 -24.09
C ALA A 774 -7.67 9.24 -24.15
N ASP A 775 -8.21 9.58 -22.98
CA ASP A 775 -9.40 10.43 -22.87
C ASP A 775 -9.16 11.80 -23.55
N PRO A 776 -9.95 12.18 -24.57
CA PRO A 776 -9.86 13.49 -25.19
C PRO A 776 -10.02 14.65 -24.21
N ALA A 777 -10.72 14.45 -23.09
CA ALA A 777 -10.92 15.46 -22.05
C ALA A 777 -9.65 15.82 -21.27
N ARG A 778 -8.58 15.03 -21.39
CA ARG A 778 -7.28 15.27 -20.74
C ARG A 778 -6.30 16.08 -21.57
N ARG A 779 -6.70 16.57 -22.74
CA ARG A 779 -5.80 17.32 -23.62
C ARG A 779 -5.68 18.76 -23.16
N CYS A 780 -4.49 19.15 -22.74
CA CYS A 780 -4.14 20.54 -22.54
C CYS A 780 -3.74 21.18 -23.88
N ALA A 781 -4.48 22.23 -24.26
CA ALA A 781 -4.09 23.10 -25.37
C ALA A 781 -3.07 24.11 -24.83
N ARG A 782 -1.78 23.80 -24.96
CA ARG A 782 -0.71 24.67 -24.47
C ARG A 782 -0.51 25.85 -25.41
N ASP A 783 -0.98 27.02 -25.01
CA ASP A 783 -0.84 28.30 -25.72
C ASP A 783 0.31 29.17 -25.17
N TRP A 784 1.18 28.59 -24.33
CA TRP A 784 2.27 29.25 -23.64
C TRP A 784 3.58 28.45 -23.71
N THR A 785 4.71 29.10 -23.43
CA THR A 785 6.03 28.47 -23.44
C THR A 785 6.68 28.51 -22.08
N SER A 786 7.32 27.39 -21.70
CA SER A 786 8.12 27.31 -20.48
C SER A 786 9.25 28.35 -20.50
N GLN A 787 9.37 29.12 -19.43
CA GLN A 787 10.33 30.22 -19.28
C GLN A 787 11.63 29.77 -18.62
N GLY A 788 11.96 28.48 -18.72
CA GLY A 788 13.09 27.87 -18.04
C GLY A 788 13.26 26.41 -18.43
N SER A 789 14.00 25.69 -17.61
CA SER A 789 14.21 24.25 -17.73
C SER A 789 13.97 23.57 -16.40
N PHE A 790 13.41 22.37 -16.44
CA PHE A 790 13.43 21.41 -15.34
C PHE A 790 14.51 20.35 -15.62
N GLN A 791 15.24 19.95 -14.57
CA GLN A 791 16.28 18.93 -14.64
C GLN A 791 16.16 18.01 -13.43
N LEU A 792 16.30 16.71 -13.67
CA LEU A 792 16.37 15.70 -12.62
C LEU A 792 17.83 15.40 -12.29
N GLN A 793 18.06 14.99 -11.06
CA GLN A 793 19.31 14.43 -10.59
C GLN A 793 18.99 13.21 -9.72
N PHE A 794 19.34 12.03 -10.23
CA PHE A 794 19.31 10.77 -9.50
C PHE A 794 20.62 10.64 -8.72
N ALA A 795 20.56 10.32 -7.43
CA ALA A 795 21.77 10.11 -6.62
C ALA A 795 22.49 8.80 -6.99
N THR A 796 21.72 7.81 -7.44
CA THR A 796 22.19 6.49 -7.89
C THR A 796 21.35 6.02 -9.08
N PRO A 797 21.79 5.04 -9.89
CA PRO A 797 20.94 4.40 -10.89
C PRO A 797 19.67 3.79 -10.29
N SER A 798 19.76 3.19 -9.11
CA SER A 798 18.63 2.58 -8.39
C SER A 798 17.54 3.58 -8.02
N ALA A 799 17.85 4.88 -7.92
CA ALA A 799 16.85 5.92 -7.66
C ALA A 799 15.81 6.05 -8.80
N LYS A 800 16.12 5.56 -10.01
CA LYS A 800 15.16 5.50 -11.12
C LYS A 800 14.07 4.42 -10.94
N ILE A 801 14.30 3.46 -10.04
CA ILE A 801 13.35 2.38 -9.79
C ILE A 801 12.12 2.93 -9.06
N ASP A 802 12.35 3.81 -8.08
CA ASP A 802 11.36 4.50 -7.24
C ASP A 802 10.96 5.89 -7.79
N PHE A 803 10.95 6.00 -9.12
CA PHE A 803 10.63 7.23 -9.85
C PHE A 803 9.54 6.99 -10.88
N HIS A 804 8.48 7.77 -10.81
CA HIS A 804 7.22 7.52 -11.50
C HIS A 804 6.66 8.79 -12.14
N GLN A 805 5.70 8.62 -13.04
CA GLN A 805 5.03 9.73 -13.74
C GLN A 805 3.53 9.47 -13.92
N LEU A 806 2.76 10.55 -13.94
CA LEU A 806 1.30 10.53 -14.12
C LEU A 806 0.84 11.64 -15.07
N GLY A 807 -0.17 11.32 -15.89
CA GLY A 807 -0.88 12.25 -16.76
C GLY A 807 -2.02 12.96 -16.03
N ALA A 808 -1.66 13.89 -15.16
CA ALA A 808 -2.55 14.76 -14.40
C ALA A 808 -1.77 16.01 -13.96
N GLY A 809 -2.16 16.72 -12.88
CA GLY A 809 -1.44 17.92 -12.48
C GLY A 809 -1.63 19.11 -13.44
N PHE A 810 -0.68 20.05 -13.43
CA PHE A 810 -0.65 21.14 -14.38
C PHE A 810 -0.12 20.66 -15.74
N ASP A 811 -0.72 21.15 -16.82
CA ASP A 811 -0.40 20.75 -18.21
C ASP A 811 -0.39 19.22 -18.49
N ASN A 812 -1.09 18.43 -17.67
CA ASN A 812 -1.29 16.99 -17.83
C ASN A 812 0.00 16.14 -17.75
N HIS A 813 0.96 16.55 -16.93
CA HIS A 813 2.08 15.72 -16.53
C HIS A 813 2.67 16.15 -15.18
N PHE A 814 3.10 15.19 -14.36
CA PHE A 814 4.04 15.43 -13.27
C PHE A 814 4.85 14.16 -12.96
N TYR A 815 6.03 14.34 -12.36
CA TYR A 815 6.83 13.25 -11.80
C TYR A 815 6.61 13.13 -10.28
N PHE A 816 6.77 11.94 -9.72
CA PHE A 816 6.78 11.74 -8.28
C PHE A 816 7.68 10.57 -7.85
N GLY A 817 7.97 10.51 -6.55
CA GLY A 817 8.69 9.41 -5.91
C GLY A 817 8.48 9.45 -4.39
N HIS A 818 8.87 8.38 -3.70
CA HIS A 818 8.59 8.26 -2.27
C HIS A 818 9.62 8.99 -1.40
N THR A 819 9.16 9.58 -0.31
CA THR A 819 9.99 10.31 0.62
C THR A 819 10.81 9.39 1.52
N ARG A 820 12.09 9.69 1.71
CA ARG A 820 13.03 8.93 2.55
C ARG A 820 13.83 9.87 3.46
N GLN A 821 14.35 9.34 4.56
CA GLN A 821 15.29 10.08 5.43
C GLN A 821 16.62 10.35 4.71
N ASP A 822 17.36 11.35 5.19
CA ASP A 822 18.70 11.68 4.68
C ASP A 822 19.77 10.76 5.30
N ASP A 823 19.73 9.49 4.94
CA ASP A 823 20.69 8.46 5.36
C ASP A 823 21.19 7.64 4.16
N ALA A 824 22.02 6.61 4.43
CA ALA A 824 22.60 5.78 3.38
C ALA A 824 21.54 5.03 2.56
N ALA A 825 20.47 4.55 3.20
CA ALA A 825 19.39 3.83 2.53
C ALA A 825 18.51 4.79 1.72
N GLY A 826 18.15 5.94 2.29
CA GLY A 826 17.39 6.98 1.60
C GLY A 826 18.14 7.59 0.42
N THR A 827 19.49 7.61 0.45
CA THR A 827 20.31 8.05 -0.68
C THR A 827 20.12 7.18 -1.93
N MET A 828 19.79 5.89 -1.78
CA MET A 828 19.55 5.01 -2.94
C MET A 828 18.28 5.36 -3.72
N GLY A 829 17.26 5.92 -3.06
CA GLY A 829 16.03 6.42 -3.70
C GLY A 829 16.03 7.94 -3.91
N LYS A 830 17.19 8.60 -3.74
CA LYS A 830 17.24 10.06 -3.73
C LYS A 830 17.16 10.62 -5.15
N VAL A 831 16.08 11.36 -5.41
CA VAL A 831 15.88 12.12 -6.64
C VAL A 831 15.73 13.59 -6.27
N THR A 832 16.38 14.47 -7.04
CA THR A 832 16.27 15.92 -6.89
C THR A 832 15.84 16.54 -8.22
N GLY A 833 14.67 17.18 -8.24
CA GLY A 833 14.22 18.01 -9.35
C GLY A 833 14.64 19.47 -9.15
N THR A 834 15.11 20.11 -10.22
CA THR A 834 15.55 21.51 -10.23
C THR A 834 14.89 22.29 -11.36
N TRP A 835 14.09 23.30 -11.04
CA TRP A 835 13.62 24.30 -12.01
C TRP A 835 14.61 25.46 -12.05
N THR A 836 15.06 25.83 -13.25
CA THR A 836 15.97 26.95 -13.50
C THR A 836 15.35 27.92 -14.49
N LEU A 837 15.20 29.19 -14.11
CA LEU A 837 14.65 30.21 -15.00
C LEU A 837 15.64 30.53 -16.13
N ASN A 838 15.15 30.77 -17.36
CA ASN A 838 16.00 31.04 -18.53
C ASN A 838 16.63 32.44 -18.56
N ARG A 839 16.45 33.22 -17.51
CA ARG A 839 16.91 34.61 -17.40
C ARG A 839 17.24 34.95 -15.95
N PRO A 840 18.21 35.86 -15.72
CA PRO A 840 18.42 36.40 -14.38
C PRO A 840 17.26 37.28 -13.96
N LEU A 841 16.98 37.30 -12.66
CA LEU A 841 16.14 38.30 -12.02
C LEU A 841 17.02 39.22 -11.15
N ALA A 842 16.70 40.51 -11.21
CA ALA A 842 17.33 41.55 -10.40
C ALA A 842 16.23 42.36 -9.71
N GLY A 843 15.80 41.90 -8.53
CA GLY A 843 14.67 42.49 -7.82
C GLY A 843 13.83 41.47 -7.06
N TRP A 844 12.64 41.88 -6.64
CA TRP A 844 11.74 41.03 -5.87
C TRP A 844 10.91 40.13 -6.80
N ALA A 845 10.67 38.89 -6.38
CA ALA A 845 9.72 38.00 -7.02
C ALA A 845 8.99 37.14 -5.99
N ARG A 846 7.73 36.80 -6.27
CA ARG A 846 7.01 35.71 -5.60
C ARG A 846 7.32 34.40 -6.31
N VAL A 847 7.57 33.34 -5.53
CA VAL A 847 7.75 31.98 -6.06
C VAL A 847 6.51 31.17 -5.74
N LEU A 848 5.91 30.57 -6.75
CA LEU A 848 4.73 29.71 -6.66
C LEU A 848 5.11 28.31 -7.15
N VAL A 849 4.55 27.28 -6.53
CA VAL A 849 4.68 25.87 -6.95
C VAL A 849 3.30 25.31 -7.22
N HIS A 850 3.16 24.51 -8.28
CA HIS A 850 1.95 23.72 -8.49
C HIS A 850 2.05 22.42 -7.72
N ILE A 851 0.96 22.07 -7.03
CA ILE A 851 0.81 20.85 -6.27
C ILE A 851 -0.33 20.07 -6.93
N PRO A 852 -0.08 18.84 -7.45
CA PRO A 852 -1.10 18.04 -8.10
C PRO A 852 -2.10 17.47 -7.08
N ASP A 853 -3.26 17.03 -7.56
CA ASP A 853 -4.35 16.52 -6.71
C ASP A 853 -4.15 15.12 -6.12
N HIS A 854 -3.18 14.35 -6.64
CA HIS A 854 -2.77 13.03 -6.15
C HIS A 854 -1.28 12.79 -6.45
N GLY A 855 -0.69 11.75 -5.85
CA GLY A 855 0.75 11.46 -6.00
C GLY A 855 1.66 12.48 -5.31
N ALA A 856 1.09 13.30 -4.41
CA ALA A 856 1.74 14.40 -3.72
C ALA A 856 1.21 14.43 -2.28
N HIS A 857 1.85 13.66 -1.40
CA HIS A 857 1.26 13.24 -0.13
C HIS A 857 2.00 13.81 1.08
N THR A 858 3.30 14.08 0.93
CA THR A 858 4.14 14.54 2.03
C THR A 858 3.67 15.86 2.65
N ARG A 859 3.76 15.91 3.98
CA ARG A 859 3.53 17.12 4.80
C ARG A 859 4.80 17.95 4.99
N GLN A 860 5.93 17.48 4.45
CA GLN A 860 7.26 18.05 4.67
C GLN A 860 8.04 18.28 3.37
N ALA A 861 7.36 18.61 2.26
CA ALA A 861 8.02 18.95 1.00
C ALA A 861 8.95 20.16 1.19
N ARG A 862 10.26 19.92 1.17
CA ARG A 862 11.29 20.91 1.47
C ARG A 862 11.87 21.49 0.18
N TYR A 863 11.39 22.68 -0.18
CA TYR A 863 11.88 23.45 -1.32
C TYR A 863 13.10 24.30 -0.94
N GLU A 864 14.11 24.31 -1.81
CA GLU A 864 15.27 25.18 -1.73
C GLU A 864 15.27 26.18 -2.89
N VAL A 865 15.17 27.47 -2.57
CA VAL A 865 15.14 28.55 -3.54
C VAL A 865 16.50 29.26 -3.56
N GLU A 866 17.26 29.09 -4.64
CA GLU A 866 18.49 29.86 -4.89
C GLU A 866 18.15 31.26 -5.40
N THR A 867 18.50 32.28 -4.62
CA THR A 867 18.21 33.68 -4.95
C THR A 867 19.37 34.38 -5.66
N GLY A 868 20.54 33.74 -5.75
CA GLY A 868 21.81 34.34 -6.19
C GLY A 868 22.61 34.99 -5.05
N SER A 869 21.96 35.38 -3.95
CA SER A 869 22.61 35.84 -2.71
C SER A 869 22.70 34.77 -1.62
N GLY A 870 21.97 33.67 -1.80
CA GLY A 870 21.97 32.50 -0.91
C GLY A 870 20.83 31.55 -1.27
N THR A 871 20.57 30.59 -0.37
CA THR A 871 19.46 29.63 -0.51
C THR A 871 18.44 29.88 0.60
N LYS A 872 17.16 29.97 0.23
CA LYS A 872 16.03 30.03 1.17
C LYS A 872 15.32 28.68 1.18
N THR A 873 15.14 28.09 2.35
CA THR A 873 14.38 26.85 2.51
C THR A 873 12.92 27.14 2.86
N ARG A 874 11.98 26.42 2.25
CA ARG A 874 10.54 26.49 2.53
C ARG A 874 9.97 25.08 2.62
N VAL A 875 9.22 24.81 3.68
CA VAL A 875 8.51 23.54 3.82
C VAL A 875 7.02 23.79 3.59
N VAL A 876 6.40 23.01 2.71
CA VAL A 876 4.95 23.08 2.41
C VAL A 876 4.32 21.70 2.44
N LEU A 877 2.99 21.65 2.61
CA LEU A 877 2.22 20.41 2.52
C LEU A 877 1.87 20.21 1.05
N GLN A 878 2.13 19.02 0.53
CA GLN A 878 1.72 18.64 -0.82
C GLN A 878 0.36 17.95 -0.88
N ARG A 879 -0.16 17.43 0.24
CA ARG A 879 -1.47 16.75 0.28
C ARG A 879 -2.67 17.71 0.21
N THR A 880 -2.74 18.55 -0.82
CA THR A 880 -3.85 19.48 -1.07
C THR A 880 -5.11 18.75 -1.52
N GLU A 881 -4.97 17.53 -2.05
CA GLU A 881 -6.03 16.74 -2.72
C GLU A 881 -6.75 17.53 -3.84
N ALA A 882 -6.05 18.52 -4.39
CA ALA A 882 -6.54 19.40 -5.45
C ALA A 882 -5.37 20.06 -6.19
N ASN A 883 -5.49 20.19 -7.51
CA ASN A 883 -4.56 20.94 -8.36
C ASN A 883 -4.53 22.41 -7.92
N LYS A 884 -3.42 22.83 -7.30
CA LYS A 884 -3.35 24.12 -6.57
C LYS A 884 -1.96 24.77 -6.68
N TRP A 885 -1.95 26.07 -6.96
CA TRP A 885 -0.74 26.91 -6.86
C TRP A 885 -0.53 27.41 -5.42
N VAL A 886 0.62 27.09 -4.84
CA VAL A 886 1.00 27.45 -3.46
C VAL A 886 2.22 28.38 -3.46
N SER A 887 2.16 29.45 -2.67
CA SER A 887 3.27 30.40 -2.53
C SER A 887 4.38 29.84 -1.62
N LEU A 888 5.62 29.83 -2.12
CA LEU A 888 6.84 29.67 -1.31
C LEU A 888 7.29 31.01 -0.68
N GLY A 889 6.53 32.08 -0.93
CA GLY A 889 6.77 33.42 -0.44
C GLY A 889 7.50 34.32 -1.43
N VAL A 890 7.83 35.52 -0.95
CA VAL A 890 8.50 36.56 -1.72
C VAL A 890 9.97 36.69 -1.34
N MET A 891 10.84 36.84 -2.33
CA MET A 891 12.28 36.86 -2.14
C MET A 891 12.93 37.86 -3.09
N GLN A 892 14.11 38.36 -2.69
CA GLN A 892 14.92 39.21 -3.54
C GLN A 892 15.95 38.37 -4.30
N PHE A 893 15.95 38.49 -5.62
CA PHE A 893 16.83 37.78 -6.53
C PHE A 893 17.93 38.71 -7.07
N SER A 894 19.14 38.16 -7.21
CA SER A 894 20.32 38.79 -7.78
C SER A 894 21.12 37.79 -8.61
N GLY A 895 20.45 37.14 -9.57
CA GLY A 895 21.02 36.04 -10.35
C GLY A 895 19.93 35.26 -11.06
N THR A 896 20.28 34.08 -11.57
CA THR A 896 19.31 33.17 -12.19
C THR A 896 18.60 32.36 -11.09
N PRO A 897 17.28 32.55 -10.89
CA PRO A 897 16.53 31.79 -9.90
C PRO A 897 16.57 30.28 -10.16
N LYS A 898 16.72 29.50 -9.08
CA LYS A 898 16.50 28.06 -9.10
C LYS A 898 15.63 27.62 -7.92
N VAL A 899 14.79 26.63 -8.15
CA VAL A 899 14.02 25.95 -7.10
C VAL A 899 14.38 24.48 -7.15
N ARG A 900 14.78 23.90 -6.02
CA ARG A 900 15.01 22.46 -5.87
C ARG A 900 14.02 21.83 -4.91
N LEU A 901 13.65 20.60 -5.22
CA LEU A 901 12.87 19.72 -4.35
C LEU A 901 13.45 18.32 -4.47
N SER A 902 13.61 17.61 -3.36
CA SER A 902 14.08 16.22 -3.35
C SER A 902 13.13 15.28 -2.62
N THR A 903 13.31 13.98 -2.81
CA THR A 903 12.65 12.91 -2.04
C THR A 903 13.08 12.84 -0.58
N THR A 904 13.80 13.83 -0.05
CA THR A 904 14.36 13.77 1.30
C THR A 904 13.49 14.55 2.28
N THR A 905 12.88 13.86 3.25
CA THR A 905 12.10 14.48 4.34
C THR A 905 12.53 13.92 5.70
N LEU A 906 12.17 14.61 6.78
CA LEU A 906 12.57 14.18 8.12
C LEU A 906 11.78 12.97 8.61
N ASP A 907 10.58 12.79 8.08
CA ASP A 907 9.63 11.72 8.38
C ASP A 907 9.54 10.66 7.27
N GLY A 908 10.45 10.69 6.28
CA GLY A 908 10.36 9.86 5.08
C GLY A 908 10.61 8.38 5.36
N LEU A 909 9.54 7.57 5.37
CA LEU A 909 9.60 6.12 5.53
C LEU A 909 9.41 5.35 4.22
N GLY A 910 9.26 6.06 3.09
CA GLY A 910 8.95 5.48 1.78
C GLY A 910 7.49 5.26 1.48
N THR A 911 6.60 5.89 2.25
CA THR A 911 5.15 5.66 2.19
C THR A 911 4.40 6.90 1.72
N GLU A 912 5.00 8.07 1.89
CA GLU A 912 4.46 9.35 1.44
C GLU A 912 5.20 9.80 0.18
N ASP A 913 4.45 10.22 -0.84
CA ASP A 913 4.99 10.73 -2.10
C ASP A 913 5.35 12.22 -2.04
N VAL A 914 6.38 12.59 -2.81
CA VAL A 914 6.67 13.96 -3.20
C VAL A 914 6.58 14.11 -4.72
N ALA A 915 5.94 15.18 -5.19
CA ALA A 915 5.73 15.44 -6.62
C ALA A 915 6.51 16.67 -7.13
N TRP A 916 6.94 16.59 -8.39
CA TRP A 916 7.46 17.69 -9.20
C TRP A 916 6.53 17.93 -10.38
N ASP A 917 5.90 19.09 -10.39
CA ASP A 917 4.97 19.52 -11.42
C ASP A 917 5.48 20.85 -12.03
N ALA A 918 5.07 22.01 -11.52
CA ALA A 918 5.49 23.30 -12.09
C ALA A 918 5.90 24.34 -11.03
N VAL A 919 6.72 25.31 -11.46
CA VAL A 919 7.14 26.51 -10.69
C VAL A 919 6.77 27.76 -11.49
N ALA A 920 6.29 28.80 -10.81
CA ALA A 920 6.10 30.11 -11.41
C ALA A 920 6.82 31.21 -10.61
N PHE A 921 7.55 32.07 -11.31
CA PHE A 921 8.13 33.28 -10.73
C PHE A 921 7.28 34.47 -11.14
N GLN A 922 6.77 35.24 -10.20
CA GLN A 922 6.09 36.50 -10.48
C GLN A 922 7.03 37.66 -10.14
N PRO A 923 7.67 38.31 -11.14
CA PRO A 923 8.50 39.48 -10.89
C PRO A 923 7.67 40.63 -10.30
N MET A 924 8.29 41.40 -9.40
CA MET A 924 7.67 42.49 -8.67
C MET A 924 8.54 43.74 -8.76
N ALA A 925 7.92 44.91 -8.91
CA ALA A 925 8.64 46.17 -9.01
C ALA A 925 9.38 46.56 -7.71
N GLN A 926 8.90 46.07 -6.56
CA GLN A 926 9.44 46.36 -5.24
C GLN A 926 9.04 45.26 -4.25
N LYS A 927 9.68 45.26 -3.07
CA LYS A 927 9.27 44.41 -1.94
C LYS A 927 7.79 44.65 -1.62
N PRO A 928 6.97 43.61 -1.40
CA PRO A 928 5.64 43.78 -0.84
C PRO A 928 5.70 44.57 0.46
N ALA A 929 4.83 45.57 0.63
CA ALA A 929 4.83 46.32 1.90
C ALA A 929 4.34 45.45 3.07
N ASN A 930 3.60 44.37 2.77
CA ASN A 930 3.14 43.40 3.77
C ASN A 930 3.62 42.00 3.43
N VAL A 931 4.46 41.42 4.27
CA VAL A 931 4.82 40.00 4.25
C VAL A 931 4.39 39.45 5.59
N VAL A 932 3.26 38.74 5.60
CA VAL A 932 2.51 38.37 6.79
C VAL A 932 2.67 36.88 7.06
N VAL A 933 3.11 36.53 8.27
CA VAL A 933 3.17 35.13 8.73
C VAL A 933 2.25 34.95 9.93
N ALA A 934 1.28 34.04 9.83
CA ALA A 934 0.32 33.73 10.87
C ALA A 934 0.68 32.42 11.57
N LEU A 935 1.04 32.51 12.85
CA LEU A 935 1.46 31.42 13.72
C LEU A 935 0.43 31.23 14.85
N GLY A 936 0.54 30.11 15.55
CA GLY A 936 -0.20 29.88 16.79
C GLY A 936 -1.01 28.59 16.82
N ASP A 937 -1.99 28.57 17.71
CA ASP A 937 -2.86 27.43 17.99
C ASP A 937 -4.18 27.47 17.19
N SER A 938 -5.20 26.78 17.71
CA SER A 938 -6.54 26.65 17.14
C SER A 938 -7.26 27.99 16.95
N TYR A 939 -7.05 28.94 17.86
CA TYR A 939 -7.61 30.29 17.75
C TYR A 939 -6.92 31.10 16.65
N SER A 940 -5.71 30.72 16.23
CA SER A 940 -5.05 31.30 15.04
C SER A 940 -5.34 30.51 13.76
N SER A 941 -5.52 29.19 13.84
CA SER A 941 -5.74 28.35 12.65
C SER A 941 -7.13 28.57 12.05
N GLY A 942 -8.15 28.78 12.90
CA GLY A 942 -9.53 28.93 12.46
C GLY A 942 -10.48 27.83 12.91
N GLU A 943 -10.09 27.00 13.88
CA GLU A 943 -10.95 25.98 14.51
C GLU A 943 -12.32 26.55 14.90
N GLY A 944 -13.42 25.83 14.65
CA GLY A 944 -14.78 26.25 14.95
C GLY A 944 -15.47 27.06 13.84
N ALA A 945 -14.82 27.29 12.70
CA ALA A 945 -15.37 28.15 11.65
C ALA A 945 -16.53 27.53 10.84
N GLY A 946 -16.83 26.23 10.96
CA GLY A 946 -18.08 25.63 10.42
C GLY A 946 -17.91 24.35 9.62
N GLY A 947 -17.44 23.28 10.26
CA GLY A 947 -17.32 21.92 9.71
C GLY A 947 -16.27 21.79 8.60
N ASN A 948 -16.26 20.64 7.91
CA ASN A 948 -15.22 20.28 6.94
C ASN A 948 -14.96 21.33 5.85
N ALA A 949 -16.01 21.95 5.32
CA ALA A 949 -15.90 22.95 4.25
C ALA A 949 -15.22 24.26 4.72
N ALA A 950 -15.08 24.47 6.02
CA ALA A 950 -14.44 25.64 6.60
C ALA A 950 -12.91 25.48 6.74
N TYR A 951 -12.33 24.32 6.42
CA TYR A 951 -10.89 24.07 6.54
C TYR A 951 -10.24 23.77 5.19
N TYR A 952 -8.98 24.16 5.04
CA TYR A 952 -8.14 23.68 3.95
C TYR A 952 -7.97 22.16 4.10
N ARG A 953 -8.22 21.43 3.01
CA ARG A 953 -8.31 19.97 3.01
C ARG A 953 -7.04 19.34 3.57
N GLU A 954 -5.87 19.85 3.19
CA GLU A 954 -4.54 19.42 3.66
C GLU A 954 -4.34 19.49 5.19
N THR A 955 -5.26 20.10 5.94
CA THR A 955 -5.20 20.27 7.40
C THR A 955 -6.41 19.71 8.15
N ASN A 956 -7.26 18.94 7.46
CA ASN A 956 -8.44 18.29 8.01
C ASN A 956 -8.68 16.95 7.29
N VAL A 957 -7.79 15.99 7.54
CA VAL A 957 -7.82 14.65 6.93
C VAL A 957 -7.57 13.55 7.96
N TYR A 958 -8.13 12.37 7.67
CA TYR A 958 -7.83 11.07 8.28
C TYR A 958 -7.90 11.03 9.82
N GLY A 959 -9.06 11.39 10.39
CA GLY A 959 -9.28 11.38 11.83
C GLY A 959 -9.27 9.98 12.46
N ASP A 960 -9.45 8.97 11.63
CA ASP A 960 -9.36 7.55 11.94
C ASP A 960 -7.92 7.03 11.96
N ASP A 961 -7.00 7.60 11.17
CA ASP A 961 -5.62 7.14 11.03
C ASP A 961 -4.61 8.11 11.67
N GLU A 962 -4.06 7.76 12.85
CA GLU A 962 -3.15 8.64 13.60
C GLU A 962 -1.87 9.02 12.82
N GLU A 963 -1.35 8.13 11.96
CA GLU A 963 -0.13 8.38 11.19
C GLU A 963 -0.39 9.35 10.04
N LEU A 964 -1.55 9.26 9.38
CA LEU A 964 -1.92 10.14 8.27
C LEU A 964 -2.64 11.41 8.75
N ARG A 965 -3.16 11.41 9.98
CA ARG A 965 -3.98 12.49 10.53
C ARG A 965 -3.29 13.84 10.42
N ASN A 966 -4.04 14.80 9.88
CA ASN A 966 -3.73 16.21 10.06
C ASN A 966 -4.99 16.95 10.50
N ALA A 967 -4.94 17.43 11.75
CA ALA A 967 -6.02 18.19 12.39
C ALA A 967 -5.55 19.61 12.74
N CYS A 968 -4.69 20.22 11.93
CA CYS A 968 -4.28 21.60 12.14
C CYS A 968 -5.43 22.61 11.88
N HIS A 969 -6.49 22.22 11.17
CA HIS A 969 -7.71 22.99 10.98
C HIS A 969 -7.46 24.45 10.59
N ARG A 970 -6.74 24.66 9.48
CA ARG A 970 -6.48 26.01 8.94
C ARG A 970 -7.65 26.44 8.09
N SER A 971 -8.25 27.58 8.42
CA SER A 971 -9.45 28.09 7.77
C SER A 971 -9.17 29.36 6.94
N PRO A 972 -9.81 29.54 5.76
CA PRO A 972 -9.87 30.84 5.11
C PRO A 972 -10.56 31.92 5.96
N HIS A 973 -11.26 31.54 7.03
CA HIS A 973 -12.00 32.43 7.92
C HIS A 973 -11.22 32.87 9.17
N THR A 974 -9.96 32.46 9.37
CA THR A 974 -9.15 32.91 10.53
C THR A 974 -9.08 34.44 10.62
N TRP A 975 -8.97 34.95 11.85
CA TRP A 975 -8.92 36.38 12.13
C TRP A 975 -7.73 37.10 11.47
N SER A 976 -6.60 36.42 11.30
CA SER A 976 -5.44 36.99 10.61
C SER A 976 -5.74 37.29 9.13
N ARG A 977 -6.73 36.58 8.56
CA ARG A 977 -7.28 36.84 7.23
C ARG A 977 -8.44 37.83 7.26
N GLN A 978 -9.23 37.89 8.33
CA GLN A 978 -10.34 38.85 8.45
C GLN A 978 -9.86 40.30 8.74
N GLY A 979 -8.65 40.45 9.26
CA GLY A 979 -8.04 41.77 9.51
C GLY A 979 -7.89 42.62 8.26
N LYS A 980 -7.84 43.94 8.45
CA LYS A 980 -7.73 44.94 7.37
C LYS A 980 -6.53 45.84 7.61
N LEU A 981 -5.67 45.97 6.61
CA LEU A 981 -4.56 46.92 6.61
C LEU A 981 -4.98 48.20 5.90
N ALA A 982 -4.49 49.36 6.36
CA ALA A 982 -5.01 50.67 5.94
C ALA A 982 -4.95 50.89 4.42
N ARG A 983 -3.95 50.29 3.76
CA ARG A 983 -3.69 50.45 2.33
C ARG A 983 -4.66 49.72 1.38
N TYR A 984 -5.46 48.77 1.87
CA TYR A 984 -6.27 47.89 1.01
C TYR A 984 -7.74 48.31 0.87
N ALA A 985 -8.03 49.61 1.03
CA ALA A 985 -9.35 50.20 0.79
C ALA A 985 -10.52 49.45 1.48
N GLY A 986 -10.27 48.88 2.66
CA GLY A 986 -11.27 48.14 3.44
C GLY A 986 -11.43 46.65 3.10
N ASN A 987 -10.68 46.14 2.11
CA ASN A 987 -10.56 44.70 1.87
C ASN A 987 -9.81 44.01 3.01
N THR A 988 -10.20 42.77 3.29
CA THR A 988 -9.53 41.91 4.27
C THR A 988 -8.22 41.36 3.71
N ILE A 989 -7.29 40.99 4.58
CA ILE A 989 -6.04 40.31 4.20
C ILE A 989 -6.36 39.04 3.39
N GLY A 990 -7.37 38.25 3.77
CA GLY A 990 -7.75 37.05 3.03
C GLY A 990 -8.14 37.35 1.58
N GLN A 991 -8.97 38.36 1.35
CA GLN A 991 -9.40 38.76 0.00
C GLN A 991 -8.24 39.18 -0.90
N ILE A 992 -7.19 39.78 -0.34
CA ILE A 992 -5.99 40.15 -1.09
C ILE A 992 -5.07 38.93 -1.28
N ALA A 993 -5.02 38.00 -0.32
CA ALA A 993 -4.17 36.81 -0.37
C ALA A 993 -4.69 35.74 -1.35
N ASP A 994 -6.00 35.63 -1.53
CA ASP A 994 -6.64 34.59 -2.37
C ASP A 994 -6.36 34.74 -3.86
N PHE A 995 -6.00 35.95 -4.29
CA PHE A 995 -5.65 36.23 -5.66
C PHE A 995 -4.25 36.84 -5.70
N TYR A 996 -3.28 36.12 -6.27
CA TYR A 996 -1.88 36.57 -6.42
C TYR A 996 -1.70 37.83 -7.29
N ASN A 997 -2.79 38.43 -7.75
CA ASN A 997 -2.87 39.62 -8.59
C ASN A 997 -2.47 40.91 -7.87
N ASP A 998 -2.53 40.98 -6.54
CA ASP A 998 -1.96 42.10 -5.78
C ASP A 998 -0.48 41.79 -5.44
N PRO A 999 0.49 42.50 -6.07
CA PRO A 999 1.91 42.26 -5.84
C PRO A 999 2.40 42.90 -4.52
N THR A 1000 1.50 43.45 -3.71
CA THR A 1000 1.92 44.26 -2.56
C THR A 1000 1.79 43.54 -1.22
N MET A 1001 1.32 42.29 -1.22
CA MET A 1001 1.18 41.46 -0.04
C MET A 1001 1.67 40.01 -0.28
N ASP A 1002 2.29 39.38 0.70
CA ASP A 1002 2.42 37.92 0.79
C ASP A 1002 1.87 37.46 2.13
N TYR A 1003 1.21 36.30 2.18
CA TYR A 1003 0.54 35.80 3.38
C TYR A 1003 0.77 34.29 3.53
N GLN A 1004 1.17 33.87 4.73
CA GLN A 1004 1.47 32.48 5.06
C GLN A 1004 0.73 32.07 6.34
N LEU A 1005 -0.15 31.07 6.26
CA LEU A 1005 -0.89 30.55 7.41
C LEU A 1005 -0.24 29.27 7.94
N LEU A 1006 0.50 29.43 9.03
CA LEU A 1006 1.31 28.39 9.66
C LEU A 1006 0.74 27.87 11.00
N ALA A 1007 -0.28 28.53 11.54
CA ALA A 1007 -0.98 28.12 12.76
C ALA A 1007 -1.61 26.72 12.65
N CYS A 1008 -1.70 26.02 13.77
CA CYS A 1008 -2.18 24.65 13.84
C CYS A 1008 -3.00 24.41 15.12
N SER A 1009 -4.22 23.90 14.98
CA SER A 1009 -5.06 23.52 16.11
C SER A 1009 -4.36 22.53 17.04
N GLY A 1010 -4.53 22.71 18.35
CA GLY A 1010 -3.82 21.95 19.39
C GLY A 1010 -2.36 22.33 19.62
N ALA A 1011 -1.77 23.27 18.86
CA ALA A 1011 -0.37 23.66 19.05
C ALA A 1011 -0.08 24.23 20.45
N ARG A 1012 1.06 23.83 21.00
CA ARG A 1012 1.70 24.40 22.20
C ARG A 1012 2.93 25.20 21.77
N THR A 1013 3.55 25.93 22.69
CA THR A 1013 4.74 26.74 22.38
C THR A 1013 5.87 25.93 21.72
N HIS A 1014 6.17 24.71 22.18
CA HIS A 1014 7.18 23.85 21.53
C HIS A 1014 6.80 23.35 20.12
N HIS A 1015 5.53 23.40 19.70
CA HIS A 1015 5.14 23.14 18.31
C HIS A 1015 5.40 24.36 17.40
N VAL A 1016 5.60 25.53 17.98
CA VAL A 1016 5.99 26.75 17.26
C VAL A 1016 7.52 26.87 17.23
N LEU A 1017 8.19 26.59 18.36
CA LEU A 1017 9.64 26.75 18.52
C LEU A 1017 10.46 25.98 17.46
N PRO A 1018 11.57 26.56 17.00
CA PRO A 1018 12.44 25.95 16.01
C PRO A 1018 13.28 24.83 16.62
N TYR A 1019 13.60 23.82 15.81
CA TYR A 1019 14.53 22.76 16.17
C TYR A 1019 15.55 22.52 15.06
N LYS A 1020 15.09 22.33 13.83
CA LYS A 1020 15.90 21.92 12.67
C LYS A 1020 16.61 23.10 12.03
N THR A 1021 16.01 24.29 12.08
CA THR A 1021 16.62 25.52 11.56
C THR A 1021 17.60 26.18 12.53
N VAL A 1022 17.73 25.64 13.76
CA VAL A 1022 18.75 26.08 14.71
C VAL A 1022 20.10 25.47 14.32
N PRO A 1023 21.16 26.27 14.14
CA PRO A 1023 22.50 25.75 13.87
C PRO A 1023 22.93 24.71 14.93
N ALA A 1024 23.60 23.65 14.49
CA ALA A 1024 23.95 22.51 15.35
C ALA A 1024 24.88 22.87 16.52
N ASP A 1025 25.63 23.97 16.38
CA ASP A 1025 26.53 24.54 17.38
C ASP A 1025 25.83 25.47 18.39
N GLN A 1026 24.53 25.75 18.21
CA GLN A 1026 23.74 26.61 19.09
C GLN A 1026 22.79 25.79 19.96
N PRO A 1027 22.56 26.22 21.23
CA PRO A 1027 21.55 25.61 22.07
C PRO A 1027 20.18 25.82 21.45
N LYS A 1028 19.41 24.74 21.34
CA LYS A 1028 18.02 24.79 20.88
C LYS A 1028 17.17 25.52 21.91
N PRO A 1029 16.28 26.44 21.50
CA PRO A 1029 15.38 27.09 22.43
C PRO A 1029 14.44 26.05 23.05
N THR A 1030 14.13 26.26 24.32
CA THR A 1030 13.23 25.40 25.09
C THR A 1030 12.11 26.22 25.70
N ASP A 1031 10.94 25.61 25.85
CA ASP A 1031 9.88 26.17 26.68
C ASP A 1031 10.24 26.10 28.18
N ALA A 1032 9.37 26.60 29.06
CA ALA A 1032 9.61 26.62 30.51
C ALA A 1032 9.60 25.21 31.16
N TRP A 1033 9.31 24.17 30.39
CA TRP A 1033 9.42 22.77 30.79
C TRP A 1033 10.70 22.10 30.28
N GLY A 1034 11.54 22.81 29.52
CA GLY A 1034 12.77 22.28 28.94
C GLY A 1034 12.55 21.51 27.64
N VAL A 1035 11.36 21.63 27.02
CA VAL A 1035 11.04 20.95 25.77
C VAL A 1035 11.47 21.81 24.58
N THR A 1036 12.27 21.22 23.70
CA THR A 1036 12.70 21.83 22.43
C THR A 1036 11.60 21.77 21.37
N GLY A 1037 11.78 22.46 20.25
CA GLY A 1037 10.86 22.36 19.11
C GLY A 1037 10.52 20.92 18.71
N GLN A 1038 9.22 20.63 18.50
CA GLN A 1038 8.69 19.32 18.13
C GLN A 1038 7.72 19.41 16.95
N SER A 1039 7.80 18.42 16.05
CA SER A 1039 6.81 18.24 14.99
C SER A 1039 5.44 17.90 15.57
N PHE A 1040 4.38 18.26 14.87
CA PHE A 1040 2.99 18.01 15.30
C PHE A 1040 2.12 17.71 14.09
N TYR A 1041 1.29 16.66 14.16
CA TYR A 1041 0.55 16.11 13.00
C TYR A 1041 1.46 15.87 11.77
N HIS A 1042 2.69 15.41 12.01
CA HIS A 1042 3.77 15.22 11.03
C HIS A 1042 4.15 16.47 10.22
N GLU A 1043 3.71 17.65 10.63
CA GLU A 1043 4.29 18.89 10.16
C GLU A 1043 5.50 19.25 11.03
N VAL A 1044 6.56 19.79 10.41
CA VAL A 1044 7.69 20.37 11.15
C VAL A 1044 7.22 21.56 12.02
N PRO A 1045 7.95 21.91 13.09
CA PRO A 1045 7.60 23.07 13.91
C PRO A 1045 7.35 24.33 13.08
N GLN A 1046 6.41 25.18 13.50
CA GLN A 1046 5.94 26.29 12.64
C GLN A 1046 7.07 27.24 12.19
N MET A 1047 8.08 27.48 13.05
CA MET A 1047 9.25 28.29 12.66
C MET A 1047 10.23 27.55 11.73
N ASP A 1048 10.26 26.22 11.77
CA ASP A 1048 11.10 25.40 10.87
C ASP A 1048 10.55 25.32 9.44
N ARG A 1049 9.32 25.83 9.20
CA ARG A 1049 8.73 25.99 7.86
C ARG A 1049 9.50 26.98 6.97
N GLY A 1050 10.33 27.83 7.58
CA GLY A 1050 11.25 28.73 6.89
C GLY A 1050 10.66 30.07 6.44
N PHE A 1051 9.39 30.36 6.70
CA PHE A 1051 8.74 31.61 6.25
C PHE A 1051 9.05 32.84 7.11
N LEU A 1052 9.59 32.66 8.33
CA LEU A 1052 10.10 33.78 9.12
C LEU A 1052 11.51 34.12 8.67
N ASP A 1053 11.66 35.30 8.07
CA ASP A 1053 12.97 35.82 7.64
C ASP A 1053 13.00 37.36 7.65
N GLU A 1054 14.12 37.94 7.22
CA GLU A 1054 14.34 39.38 7.19
C GLU A 1054 13.34 40.15 6.30
N SER A 1055 12.65 39.47 5.39
CA SER A 1055 11.63 40.07 4.52
C SER A 1055 10.27 40.21 5.22
N THR A 1056 10.01 39.42 6.25
CA THR A 1056 8.75 39.43 7.01
C THR A 1056 8.49 40.82 7.63
N THR A 1057 7.28 41.35 7.48
CA THR A 1057 6.91 42.68 8.01
C THR A 1057 5.87 42.61 9.12
N LEU A 1058 5.11 41.52 9.21
CA LEU A 1058 4.09 41.32 10.24
C LEU A 1058 4.02 39.84 10.62
N VAL A 1059 4.06 39.56 11.92
CA VAL A 1059 3.76 38.25 12.48
C VAL A 1059 2.52 38.34 13.35
N THR A 1060 1.61 37.39 13.18
CA THR A 1060 0.41 37.26 14.00
C THR A 1060 0.51 35.97 14.82
N LEU A 1061 0.17 36.02 16.10
CA LEU A 1061 0.36 34.90 17.02
C LEU A 1061 -0.77 34.85 18.06
N SER A 1062 -1.34 33.66 18.27
CA SER A 1062 -2.11 33.30 19.48
C SER A 1062 -1.60 31.95 19.96
N ILE A 1063 -1.03 31.89 21.16
CA ILE A 1063 -0.42 30.67 21.69
C ILE A 1063 -0.35 30.72 23.22
N GLY A 1064 -0.47 29.57 23.87
CA GLY A 1064 -0.39 29.42 25.33
C GLY A 1064 -1.63 28.80 25.98
N GLY A 1065 -2.77 28.78 25.30
CA GLY A 1065 -4.01 28.18 25.80
C GLY A 1065 -3.89 26.66 26.00
N ASN A 1066 -3.27 25.97 25.03
CA ASN A 1066 -2.98 24.54 25.13
C ASN A 1066 -1.89 24.23 26.18
N ASP A 1067 -0.88 25.09 26.30
CA ASP A 1067 0.16 25.01 27.34
C ASP A 1067 -0.45 25.18 28.75
N ALA A 1068 -1.52 25.98 28.85
CA ALA A 1068 -2.31 26.13 30.07
C ALA A 1068 -3.35 25.03 30.27
N ARG A 1069 -3.41 23.99 29.42
CA ARG A 1069 -4.35 22.86 29.55
C ARG A 1069 -5.85 23.27 29.51
N LEU A 1070 -6.21 24.36 28.82
CA LEU A 1070 -7.60 24.83 28.77
C LEU A 1070 -8.59 23.75 28.29
N THR A 1071 -8.21 22.95 27.28
CA THR A 1071 -9.04 21.84 26.78
C THR A 1071 -9.26 20.74 27.82
N GLN A 1072 -8.23 20.37 28.57
CA GLN A 1072 -8.31 19.36 29.64
C GLN A 1072 -9.19 19.85 30.80
N ILE A 1073 -9.05 21.13 31.16
CA ILE A 1073 -9.88 21.77 32.18
C ILE A 1073 -11.34 21.80 31.74
N MET A 1074 -11.61 22.24 30.50
CA MET A 1074 -12.98 22.29 29.98
C MET A 1074 -13.64 20.90 30.00
N LYS A 1075 -12.93 19.86 29.55
CA LYS A 1075 -13.41 18.46 29.60
C LYS A 1075 -13.65 17.98 31.03
N SER A 1076 -12.75 18.31 31.95
CA SER A 1076 -12.88 17.93 33.36
C SER A 1076 -14.11 18.62 33.98
N CYS A 1077 -14.27 19.93 33.77
CA CYS A 1077 -15.43 20.67 34.28
C CYS A 1077 -16.77 20.15 33.71
N LEU A 1078 -16.80 19.71 32.44
CA LEU A 1078 -17.99 19.09 31.84
C LEU A 1078 -18.35 17.73 32.45
N THR A 1079 -17.34 16.96 32.88
CA THR A 1079 -17.53 15.60 33.41
C THR A 1079 -18.10 15.61 34.83
N TYR A 1080 -17.67 16.56 35.66
CA TYR A 1080 -18.00 16.56 37.09
C TYR A 1080 -19.28 17.33 37.45
N LEU A 1081 -19.84 18.16 36.57
CA LEU A 1081 -21.10 18.93 36.73
C LEU A 1081 -21.26 19.75 38.04
N TYR A 1082 -20.25 19.81 38.91
CA TYR A 1082 -20.18 20.58 40.16
C TYR A 1082 -18.97 21.56 40.14
N ASP A 1083 -18.69 22.24 41.25
CA ASP A 1083 -17.75 23.39 41.37
C ASP A 1083 -16.29 23.07 40.96
N CYS A 1084 -16.05 23.07 39.66
CA CYS A 1084 -14.76 22.83 39.01
C CYS A 1084 -13.55 23.61 39.60
N PRO A 1085 -13.67 24.86 40.08
CA PRO A 1085 -12.52 25.58 40.63
C PRO A 1085 -11.86 24.92 41.86
N ASP A 1086 -12.59 24.06 42.57
CA ASP A 1086 -12.07 23.33 43.74
C ASP A 1086 -11.54 21.92 43.39
N GLU A 1087 -11.68 21.48 42.13
CA GLU A 1087 -11.15 20.21 41.66
C GLU A 1087 -9.61 20.21 41.66
N VAL A 1088 -9.03 19.03 41.81
CA VAL A 1088 -7.59 18.79 41.79
C VAL A 1088 -7.28 17.79 40.68
N LEU A 1089 -6.47 18.20 39.70
CA LEU A 1089 -5.95 17.28 38.70
C LEU A 1089 -4.67 16.62 39.23
N ASP A 1090 -4.41 15.38 38.81
CA ASP A 1090 -3.23 14.59 39.28
C ASP A 1090 -1.90 15.35 39.08
N GLU A 1091 -1.82 16.10 37.98
CA GLU A 1091 -0.65 16.90 37.59
C GLU A 1091 -0.39 18.11 38.52
N ASP A 1092 -1.37 18.50 39.34
CA ASP A 1092 -1.31 19.70 40.20
C ASP A 1092 -0.85 19.40 41.62
N GLY A 1093 -0.46 18.15 41.92
CA GLY A 1093 0.20 17.78 43.18
C GLY A 1093 -0.65 18.06 44.43
N GLY A 1094 -1.97 17.98 44.33
CA GLY A 1094 -2.89 18.27 45.44
C GLY A 1094 -3.43 19.69 45.49
N VAL A 1095 -3.03 20.59 44.58
CA VAL A 1095 -3.46 22.00 44.56
C VAL A 1095 -4.76 22.16 43.75
N PRO A 1096 -5.79 22.84 44.28
CA PRO A 1096 -7.03 23.11 43.54
C PRO A 1096 -6.81 23.97 42.29
N LEU A 1097 -7.63 23.75 41.26
CA LEU A 1097 -7.54 24.44 39.97
C LEU A 1097 -7.56 25.97 40.09
N LYS A 1098 -8.35 26.54 41.01
CA LYS A 1098 -8.39 27.99 41.24
C LYS A 1098 -7.02 28.61 41.58
N ASP A 1099 -6.12 27.83 42.18
CA ASP A 1099 -4.78 28.27 42.59
C ASP A 1099 -3.70 27.75 41.63
N ALA A 1100 -3.80 26.47 41.22
CA ALA A 1100 -2.84 25.84 40.32
C ALA A 1100 -2.83 26.50 38.93
N GLN A 1101 -4.00 26.83 38.40
CA GLN A 1101 -4.13 27.30 37.03
C GLN A 1101 -3.54 28.71 36.81
N PRO A 1102 -3.82 29.73 37.65
CA PRO A 1102 -3.12 31.01 37.54
C PRO A 1102 -1.60 30.90 37.74
N ALA A 1103 -1.14 30.00 38.62
CA ALA A 1103 0.28 29.76 38.84
C ALA A 1103 0.96 29.14 37.62
N LEU A 1104 0.33 28.15 36.98
CA LEU A 1104 0.81 27.55 35.72
C LEU A 1104 0.95 28.60 34.62
N ILE A 1105 -0.07 29.43 34.44
CA ILE A 1105 -0.09 30.50 33.43
C ILE A 1105 1.09 31.45 33.65
N ARG A 1106 1.28 31.94 34.88
CA ARG A 1106 2.34 32.92 35.20
C ARG A 1106 3.74 32.32 35.16
N ASN A 1107 3.93 31.12 35.71
CA ASN A 1107 5.26 30.57 35.97
C ASN A 1107 5.80 29.72 34.82
N LYS A 1108 4.93 29.21 33.94
CA LYS A 1108 5.33 28.32 32.84
C LYS A 1108 4.85 28.81 31.47
N VAL A 1109 3.57 29.15 31.34
CA VAL A 1109 3.01 29.54 30.03
C VAL A 1109 3.62 30.86 29.55
N MET A 1110 3.54 31.94 30.33
CA MET A 1110 4.06 33.26 29.90
C MET A 1110 5.58 33.22 29.58
N PRO A 1111 6.46 32.61 30.39
CA PRO A 1111 7.86 32.48 30.00
C PRO A 1111 8.06 31.72 28.68
N SER A 1112 7.26 30.69 28.41
CA SER A 1112 7.33 29.92 27.15
C SER A 1112 6.86 30.75 25.94
N VAL A 1113 5.78 31.53 26.10
CA VAL A 1113 5.31 32.46 25.07
C VAL A 1113 6.35 33.57 24.82
N ALA A 1114 6.97 34.10 25.88
CA ALA A 1114 8.03 35.09 25.76
C ALA A 1114 9.24 34.53 24.99
N THR A 1115 9.68 33.30 25.28
CA THR A 1115 10.73 32.62 24.49
C THR A 1115 10.32 32.49 23.02
N THR A 1116 9.07 32.09 22.76
CA THR A 1116 8.55 31.98 21.39
C THR A 1116 8.62 33.32 20.65
N ILE A 1117 8.20 34.43 21.27
CA ILE A 1117 8.24 35.76 20.66
C ILE A 1117 9.68 36.24 20.41
N ARG A 1118 10.61 35.97 21.32
CA ARG A 1118 12.04 36.28 21.11
C ARG A 1118 12.60 35.53 19.91
N GLU A 1119 12.28 34.24 19.77
CA GLU A 1119 12.73 33.43 18.62
C GLU A 1119 12.09 33.85 17.30
N ILE A 1120 10.84 34.34 17.33
CA ILE A 1120 10.19 35.00 16.18
C ILE A 1120 10.96 36.26 15.80
N HIS A 1121 11.21 37.15 16.75
CA HIS A 1121 11.91 38.42 16.48
C HIS A 1121 13.34 38.19 15.98
N LYS A 1122 14.05 37.19 16.52
CA LYS A 1122 15.38 36.78 16.06
C LYS A 1122 15.40 36.38 14.58
N ARG A 1123 14.35 35.71 14.10
CA ARG A 1123 14.22 35.25 12.70
C ARG A 1123 13.66 36.32 11.76
N ALA A 1124 12.72 37.11 12.25
CA ALA A 1124 12.04 38.16 11.52
C ALA A 1124 12.27 39.53 12.19
N PRO A 1125 13.51 40.06 12.18
CA PRO A 1125 13.88 41.26 12.93
C PRO A 1125 13.14 42.52 12.50
N ASN A 1126 12.64 42.55 11.25
CA ASN A 1126 11.89 43.67 10.69
C ASN A 1126 10.37 43.56 10.89
N ALA A 1127 9.90 42.44 11.45
CA ALA A 1127 8.47 42.20 11.59
C ALA A 1127 7.92 42.86 12.86
N LYS A 1128 6.77 43.51 12.72
CA LYS A 1128 5.95 43.86 13.87
C LYS A 1128 5.16 42.63 14.31
N ILE A 1129 4.97 42.44 15.61
CA ILE A 1129 4.28 41.24 16.14
C ILE A 1129 2.94 41.65 16.76
N VAL A 1130 1.84 41.02 16.34
CA VAL A 1130 0.56 41.12 17.03
C VAL A 1130 0.30 39.83 17.80
N LEU A 1131 0.33 39.93 19.12
CA LEU A 1131 -0.04 38.86 20.04
C LEU A 1131 -1.53 38.98 20.35
N MET A 1132 -2.32 38.00 19.92
CA MET A 1132 -3.75 37.92 20.13
C MET A 1132 -4.08 37.08 21.36
N GLY A 1133 -4.84 37.64 22.29
CA GLY A 1133 -5.33 36.93 23.48
C GLY A 1133 -6.49 35.95 23.18
N TYR A 1134 -7.07 35.40 24.24
CA TYR A 1134 -8.24 34.52 24.17
C TYR A 1134 -9.53 35.27 24.53
N PRO A 1135 -10.69 34.87 23.99
CA PRO A 1135 -11.93 35.59 24.18
C PRO A 1135 -12.54 35.20 25.53
N LYS A 1136 -13.64 35.85 25.90
CA LYS A 1136 -14.49 35.30 26.95
C LYS A 1136 -15.17 34.03 26.42
N PHE A 1137 -14.84 32.88 27.01
CA PHE A 1137 -15.23 31.57 26.48
C PHE A 1137 -16.72 31.27 26.61
N VAL A 1138 -17.30 31.52 27.79
CA VAL A 1138 -18.66 31.10 28.16
C VAL A 1138 -19.40 32.29 28.81
N GLU A 1139 -20.68 32.40 28.50
CA GLU A 1139 -21.64 33.30 29.15
C GLU A 1139 -22.64 32.50 29.99
N ARG A 1140 -23.27 33.17 30.96
CA ARG A 1140 -24.42 32.60 31.67
C ARG A 1140 -25.62 32.50 30.74
N GLY A 1141 -26.44 31.46 30.91
CA GLY A 1141 -27.66 31.22 30.16
C GLY A 1141 -27.64 29.95 29.30
N GLY A 1142 -28.80 29.64 28.71
CA GLY A 1142 -28.95 28.54 27.76
C GLY A 1142 -28.48 27.18 28.29
N ILE A 1143 -27.80 26.42 27.45
CA ILE A 1143 -27.24 25.11 27.81
C ILE A 1143 -26.03 25.24 28.75
N CYS A 1144 -25.36 26.40 28.80
CA CYS A 1144 -24.16 26.59 29.61
C CYS A 1144 -24.46 26.56 31.12
N ASP A 1145 -25.62 27.05 31.54
CA ASP A 1145 -26.07 26.93 32.94
C ASP A 1145 -26.46 25.49 33.33
N VAL A 1146 -26.65 24.61 32.34
CA VAL A 1146 -26.86 23.16 32.55
C VAL A 1146 -25.52 22.41 32.60
N LEU A 1147 -24.57 22.83 31.77
CA LEU A 1147 -23.25 22.19 31.64
C LEU A 1147 -22.27 22.62 32.73
N PHE A 1148 -22.41 23.83 33.28
CA PHE A 1148 -21.49 24.40 34.26
C PHE A 1148 -22.24 25.07 35.41
N SER A 1149 -21.69 24.98 36.63
CA SER A 1149 -22.18 25.80 37.74
C SER A 1149 -21.89 27.28 37.47
N GLY A 1150 -22.74 28.19 37.97
CA GLY A 1150 -22.50 29.63 37.82
C GLY A 1150 -21.14 30.08 38.38
N ARG A 1151 -20.63 29.41 39.42
CA ARG A 1151 -19.29 29.64 39.97
C ARG A 1151 -18.19 29.20 39.01
N THR A 1152 -18.36 28.07 38.33
CA THR A 1152 -17.43 27.60 37.29
C THR A 1152 -17.39 28.58 36.11
N ILE A 1153 -18.55 29.10 35.67
CA ILE A 1153 -18.62 30.12 34.60
C ILE A 1153 -17.90 31.41 35.03
N ASP A 1154 -18.12 31.89 36.26
CA ASP A 1154 -17.44 33.08 36.77
C ASP A 1154 -15.92 32.85 36.88
N TRP A 1155 -15.49 31.65 37.27
CA TRP A 1155 -14.07 31.29 37.33
C TRP A 1155 -13.42 31.23 35.93
N PHE A 1156 -14.11 30.74 34.90
CA PHE A 1156 -13.58 30.83 33.52
C PHE A 1156 -13.34 32.29 33.10
N ALA A 1157 -14.20 33.22 33.53
CA ALA A 1157 -13.99 34.65 33.32
C ALA A 1157 -12.77 35.18 34.10
N GLU A 1158 -12.54 34.72 35.32
CA GLU A 1158 -11.32 35.04 36.10
C GLU A 1158 -10.05 34.55 35.41
N ILE A 1159 -10.03 33.31 34.90
CA ILE A 1159 -8.90 32.76 34.15
C ILE A 1159 -8.65 33.55 32.86
N GLY A 1160 -9.69 33.94 32.13
CA GLY A 1160 -9.56 34.82 30.97
C GLY A 1160 -8.90 36.16 31.32
N ASN A 1161 -9.29 36.77 32.45
CA ASN A 1161 -8.65 37.99 32.94
C ASN A 1161 -7.18 37.77 33.38
N VAL A 1162 -6.84 36.62 33.96
CA VAL A 1162 -5.45 36.26 34.28
C VAL A 1162 -4.60 36.24 33.00
N PHE A 1163 -5.08 35.64 31.91
CA PHE A 1163 -4.40 35.71 30.61
C PHE A 1163 -4.22 37.14 30.12
N THR A 1164 -5.29 37.95 30.12
CA THR A 1164 -5.24 39.34 29.65
C THR A 1164 -4.20 40.17 30.40
N VAL A 1165 -4.17 40.08 31.73
CA VAL A 1165 -3.18 40.80 32.56
C VAL A 1165 -1.77 40.28 32.30
N ALA A 1166 -1.60 38.95 32.25
CA ALA A 1166 -0.30 38.33 32.07
C ALA A 1166 0.32 38.63 30.69
N TYR A 1167 -0.47 38.54 29.61
CA TYR A 1167 -0.03 38.93 28.28
C TYR A 1167 0.28 40.41 28.16
N THR A 1168 -0.51 41.27 28.80
CA THR A 1168 -0.24 42.72 28.85
C THR A 1168 1.10 43.00 29.52
N SER A 1169 1.36 42.41 30.69
CA SER A 1169 2.63 42.56 31.41
C SER A 1169 3.82 42.05 30.59
N MET A 1170 3.73 40.82 30.09
CA MET A 1170 4.79 40.22 29.26
C MET A 1170 5.06 41.05 28.00
N THR A 1171 4.02 41.62 27.38
CA THR A 1171 4.17 42.49 26.20
C THR A 1171 4.93 43.76 26.54
N ILE A 1172 4.68 44.38 27.70
CA ILE A 1172 5.43 45.56 28.15
C ILE A 1172 6.91 45.20 28.34
N ASP A 1173 7.19 44.06 28.96
CA ASP A 1173 8.58 43.60 29.19
C ASP A 1173 9.31 43.35 27.86
N LEU A 1174 8.68 42.67 26.91
CA LEU A 1174 9.26 42.40 25.59
C LEU A 1174 9.39 43.67 24.73
N GLN A 1175 8.48 44.64 24.87
CA GLN A 1175 8.65 45.97 24.25
C GLN A 1175 9.85 46.71 24.83
N ALA A 1176 10.11 46.60 26.14
CA ALA A 1176 11.30 47.16 26.78
C ALA A 1176 12.59 46.49 26.29
N GLU A 1177 12.53 45.23 25.84
CA GLU A 1177 13.62 44.54 25.12
C GLU A 1177 13.81 45.04 23.67
N GLY A 1178 12.96 45.95 23.19
CA GLY A 1178 13.03 46.52 21.83
C GLY A 1178 12.24 45.75 20.77
N ILE A 1179 11.43 44.76 21.17
CA ILE A 1179 10.62 43.98 20.23
C ILE A 1179 9.38 44.80 19.80
N PRO A 1180 9.20 45.08 18.50
CA PRO A 1180 8.10 45.90 18.01
C PRO A 1180 6.79 45.09 18.00
N MET A 1181 6.11 45.01 19.14
CA MET A 1181 4.91 44.19 19.30
C MET A 1181 3.73 44.94 19.91
N VAL A 1182 2.53 44.38 19.79
CA VAL A 1182 1.33 44.84 20.49
C VAL A 1182 0.48 43.66 20.94
N TYR A 1183 -0.11 43.77 22.12
CA TYR A 1183 -1.15 42.87 22.59
C TYR A 1183 -2.52 43.33 22.09
N ALA A 1184 -3.26 42.41 21.47
CA ALA A 1184 -4.63 42.59 21.02
C ALA A 1184 -5.55 41.82 21.98
N ASP A 1185 -6.41 42.55 22.71
CA ASP A 1185 -7.33 41.99 23.70
C ASP A 1185 -8.72 41.72 23.09
N PRO A 1186 -9.07 40.46 22.78
CA PRO A 1186 -10.41 40.13 22.34
C PRO A 1186 -11.39 39.96 23.51
N TYR A 1187 -10.92 39.81 24.75
CA TYR A 1187 -11.75 39.49 25.91
C TYR A 1187 -12.90 40.49 26.07
N THR A 1188 -12.57 41.78 26.00
CA THR A 1188 -13.55 42.87 26.09
C THR A 1188 -14.55 42.87 24.93
N ALA A 1189 -14.10 42.58 23.69
CA ALA A 1189 -14.95 42.60 22.50
C ALA A 1189 -15.99 41.47 22.48
N PHE A 1190 -15.68 40.36 23.15
CA PHE A 1190 -16.50 39.16 23.29
C PHE A 1190 -17.44 39.18 24.50
N ASN A 1191 -17.47 40.24 25.30
CA ASN A 1191 -18.38 40.33 26.44
C ASN A 1191 -19.86 40.26 26.00
N GLY A 1192 -20.61 39.32 26.57
CA GLY A 1192 -21.98 38.98 26.19
C GLY A 1192 -22.10 38.10 24.94
N LYS A 1193 -20.97 37.67 24.36
CA LYS A 1193 -20.89 36.97 23.07
C LYS A 1193 -20.08 35.66 23.13
N GLY A 1194 -19.71 35.18 24.32
CA GLY A 1194 -19.15 33.83 24.49
C GLY A 1194 -20.15 32.73 24.10
N ALA A 1195 -19.84 31.47 24.40
CA ALA A 1195 -20.79 30.37 24.28
C ALA A 1195 -22.02 30.67 25.15
N CYS A 1196 -23.23 30.41 24.65
CA CYS A 1196 -24.50 30.84 25.24
C CYS A 1196 -24.72 32.36 25.34
N GLY A 1197 -23.87 33.18 24.70
CA GLY A 1197 -24.07 34.62 24.55
C GLY A 1197 -25.19 34.96 23.57
N SER A 1198 -25.55 36.25 23.50
CA SER A 1198 -26.59 36.75 22.59
C SER A 1198 -26.12 38.00 21.83
N PRO A 1199 -25.61 37.87 20.59
CA PRO A 1199 -25.42 36.61 19.85
C PRO A 1199 -24.18 35.84 20.32
N ALA A 1200 -24.24 34.51 20.27
CA ALA A 1200 -23.07 33.67 20.47
C ALA A 1200 -22.06 33.85 19.32
N ARG A 1201 -20.79 34.03 19.67
CA ARG A 1201 -19.64 34.14 18.75
C ARG A 1201 -18.57 33.09 19.03
N ILE A 1202 -18.78 32.28 20.05
CA ILE A 1202 -18.03 31.08 20.37
C ILE A 1202 -19.02 29.91 20.26
N ASN A 1203 -18.61 28.82 19.63
CA ASN A 1203 -19.41 27.59 19.56
C ASN A 1203 -19.68 27.06 20.97
N GLU A 1204 -20.88 26.51 21.16
CA GLU A 1204 -21.21 25.69 22.32
C GLU A 1204 -20.59 24.29 22.14
N VAL A 1205 -21.23 23.25 22.64
CA VAL A 1205 -20.84 21.87 22.35
C VAL A 1205 -21.29 21.50 20.94
N VAL A 1206 -20.34 21.21 20.06
CA VAL A 1206 -20.60 20.78 18.68
C VAL A 1206 -20.56 19.25 18.62
N GLY A 1207 -21.67 18.63 18.25
CA GLY A 1207 -21.79 17.17 18.14
C GLY A 1207 -21.34 16.59 16.79
N THR A 1208 -21.28 17.42 15.75
CA THR A 1208 -20.90 17.00 14.40
C THR A 1208 -19.39 17.05 14.25
N LYS A 1209 -18.76 15.90 14.01
CA LYS A 1209 -17.31 15.77 13.84
C LYS A 1209 -16.83 16.23 12.46
N THR A 1210 -15.58 16.68 12.40
CA THR A 1210 -14.84 16.92 11.15
C THR A 1210 -14.11 15.64 10.69
N ASP A 1211 -13.62 15.64 9.45
CA ASP A 1211 -12.92 14.51 8.83
C ASP A 1211 -11.64 14.10 9.57
N SER A 1212 -11.06 15.01 10.36
CA SER A 1212 -9.88 14.73 11.19
C SER A 1212 -10.19 14.59 12.69
N ASP A 1213 -11.47 14.64 13.10
CA ASP A 1213 -11.86 14.30 14.47
C ASP A 1213 -11.81 12.77 14.65
N PRO A 1214 -11.39 12.25 15.82
CA PRO A 1214 -11.34 10.81 16.08
C PRO A 1214 -12.73 10.16 15.92
N PRO A 1215 -12.84 8.86 15.55
CA PRO A 1215 -14.13 8.18 15.40
C PRO A 1215 -14.94 8.10 16.72
N LEU A 1216 -16.22 7.77 16.62
CA LEU A 1216 -17.18 7.80 17.74
C LEU A 1216 -17.00 6.66 18.76
N THR A 1217 -16.19 5.65 18.46
CA THR A 1217 -16.07 4.40 19.21
C THR A 1217 -15.31 4.50 20.55
N GLY A 1218 -14.72 5.65 20.86
CA GLY A 1218 -14.04 5.95 22.13
C GLY A 1218 -14.83 6.77 23.16
N GLY A 1219 -16.15 6.94 22.99
CA GLY A 1219 -17.01 7.68 23.94
C GLY A 1219 -17.00 9.21 23.82
N GLY A 1220 -16.29 9.77 22.84
CA GLY A 1220 -16.29 11.21 22.55
C GLY A 1220 -17.33 11.61 21.51
N PHE A 1221 -18.41 12.28 21.94
CA PHE A 1221 -19.45 12.83 21.06
C PHE A 1221 -19.19 14.28 20.61
N ILE A 1222 -18.03 14.85 20.96
CA ILE A 1222 -17.77 16.29 20.88
C ILE A 1222 -16.69 16.54 19.83
N SER A 1223 -16.99 17.41 18.87
CA SER A 1223 -16.03 17.89 17.88
C SER A 1223 -15.03 18.87 18.48
N SER A 1224 -13.83 18.91 17.89
CA SER A 1224 -12.77 19.88 18.21
C SER A 1224 -13.23 21.34 18.05
N GLU A 1225 -14.28 21.59 17.27
CA GLU A 1225 -14.88 22.92 17.05
C GLU A 1225 -15.50 23.56 18.30
N SER A 1226 -15.79 22.74 19.32
CA SER A 1226 -16.47 23.19 20.53
C SER A 1226 -15.66 24.24 21.29
N PHE A 1227 -16.34 25.27 21.81
CA PHE A 1227 -15.72 26.40 22.52
C PHE A 1227 -14.70 27.24 21.72
N HIS A 1228 -14.63 27.04 20.41
CA HIS A 1228 -13.85 27.88 19.51
C HIS A 1228 -14.73 28.93 18.82
N PRO A 1229 -14.16 30.03 18.29
CA PRO A 1229 -14.93 31.06 17.62
C PRO A 1229 -15.71 30.52 16.42
N THR A 1230 -16.96 30.98 16.28
CA THR A 1230 -17.71 30.76 15.04
C THR A 1230 -17.07 31.57 13.90
N ARG A 1231 -17.52 31.38 12.67
CA ARG A 1231 -17.12 32.23 11.54
C ARG A 1231 -17.26 33.73 11.84
N GLU A 1232 -18.37 34.14 12.44
CA GLU A 1232 -18.60 35.52 12.86
C GLU A 1232 -17.76 35.91 14.09
N GLY A 1233 -17.42 34.96 14.95
CA GLY A 1233 -16.43 35.15 16.01
C GLY A 1233 -15.06 35.52 15.44
N TYR A 1234 -14.60 34.82 14.41
CA TYR A 1234 -13.35 35.17 13.74
C TYR A 1234 -13.40 36.54 13.04
N GLN A 1235 -14.56 36.96 12.55
CA GLN A 1235 -14.74 38.33 12.05
C GLN A 1235 -14.55 39.36 13.16
N LEU A 1236 -15.14 39.13 14.35
CA LEU A 1236 -14.97 40.00 15.52
C LEU A 1236 -13.50 40.04 15.98
N TYR A 1237 -12.82 38.90 16.02
CA TYR A 1237 -11.37 38.86 16.22
C TYR A 1237 -10.61 39.67 15.15
N GLY A 1238 -11.03 39.60 13.89
CA GLY A 1238 -10.48 40.40 12.80
C GLY A 1238 -10.62 41.91 13.01
N GLU A 1239 -11.71 42.36 13.63
CA GLU A 1239 -11.90 43.76 14.04
C GLU A 1239 -10.93 44.17 15.16
N VAL A 1240 -10.77 43.31 16.17
CA VAL A 1240 -9.80 43.50 17.26
C VAL A 1240 -8.38 43.57 16.69
N PHE A 1241 -8.04 42.67 15.78
CA PHE A 1241 -6.77 42.66 15.07
C PHE A 1241 -6.55 43.94 14.26
N THR A 1242 -7.57 44.38 13.51
CA THR A 1242 -7.53 45.64 12.76
C THR A 1242 -7.29 46.84 13.67
N ALA A 1243 -7.88 46.87 14.87
CA ALA A 1243 -7.62 47.92 15.85
C ALA A 1243 -6.18 47.86 16.39
N ALA A 1244 -5.62 46.67 16.59
CA ALA A 1244 -4.23 46.49 17.01
C ALA A 1244 -3.23 46.93 15.92
N LEU A 1245 -3.51 46.64 14.65
CA LEU A 1245 -2.71 47.11 13.51
C LEU A 1245 -2.58 48.63 13.48
N ARG A 1246 -3.65 49.37 13.79
CA ARG A 1246 -3.61 50.84 13.90
C ARG A 1246 -2.64 51.34 14.95
N LYS A 1247 -2.52 50.64 16.10
CA LYS A 1247 -1.54 50.98 17.15
C LYS A 1247 -0.10 50.80 16.67
N LEU A 1248 0.12 49.90 15.72
CA LEU A 1248 1.40 49.70 15.05
C LEU A 1248 1.59 50.62 13.84
N GLY A 1249 0.61 51.46 13.48
CA GLY A 1249 0.65 52.33 12.31
C GLY A 1249 0.56 51.58 10.97
N LEU A 1250 -0.21 50.49 10.92
CA LEU A 1250 -0.42 49.63 9.74
C LEU A 1250 -1.84 49.72 9.17
#